data_AF-A0A5P9JZW9-F1
#
_entry.id   AF-A0A5P9JZW9-F1
#
_cell.length_a   1.000
_cell.length_b   1.000
_cell.length_c   1.000
_cell.angle_alpha   90.00
_cell.angle_beta   90.00
_cell.angle_gamma   90.00
#
_symmetry.space_group_name_H-M   'P 1'
#
loop_
_entity.id
_entity.type
_entity.pdbx_description
1 polymer ?
#
loop_
_entity_poly.entity_id
_entity_poly.type
_entity_poly.pdbx_seq_one_letter_code
_entity_poly.pdbx_strand_id
1 'polypeptide(L)'
;MALLDLSDMDPMAGEADKPLAFHLGGAAMLAVWDVPEPVRSPASLSVAEAVAVAPTASLRLPRQGGGTRLLWVLRRPEGRALHATLAIEALGLSAELTVAGDAPLPALDAAILLDGLEDRAGATLASTLLNLWSGLFRLNRNAGFVRAVGALLHRLDPSPQPAAVVARAVDGLALVQTPFPAGFGPVRSIHRIGARGVEKLKGEPHRAPLGSGREMLHLLAALEAAEQGGWLAICGQEGIVVRRLLRPERRPPSLTAWLREHGKKAAGLREHLLAELSGLAASGSAASVEVQLAAPLDRQQVTGAGLAAEIACALSTPSGTLVTGWFRDPLGLVAGIAAVTESGTVHDLTGSLHRFPVTAEAVGGGRVAATGFAALAPSPRGAAPLLQPRFRLLLRSGAYHPLVPAPQPADPAEARAAALRAVPPQHVSETLLANVLTPVIAELHRRTQARANAPRLHRIGELPARPKASVVIPLYKALDFLRFQIAAFAMDPWFRQNAELIYVLDSPEQAAEVEHLIGGLHLVYGLPVLLAVMERNGGYARACNAGAALARGDVLALVNSDVVPVSHGWLQALASRLDGRRRIGAVGPKLLFEDGSLQHAGMYFERDHRGRWLNHHFYKGMPRFYPPATEERVVPAVTGACLVTSRELFEKVGGFTEDYVIGDYEDSDLCLKISAAERRILYAPEVELYHLERKSMTLSGEYMKGVAWQYNCALHASRWGDRIAAIMSAYRKTARTRSKAA
;
A
#
# COMPACT_ATOMS: atom_id res chain seq x y z
N MET A 1 21.70 -62.77 -62.69
CA MET A 1 20.80 -62.69 -63.86
C MET A 1 19.39 -62.93 -63.34
N ALA A 2 18.40 -62.06 -63.45
CA ALA A 2 18.20 -60.94 -64.36
C ALA A 2 17.49 -59.79 -63.63
N LEU A 3 17.67 -58.58 -64.17
CA LEU A 3 16.95 -57.37 -63.84
C LEU A 3 15.43 -57.57 -64.01
N LEU A 4 14.66 -57.09 -63.04
CA LEU A 4 13.28 -56.67 -63.25
C LEU A 4 13.19 -55.19 -62.95
N ASP A 5 12.77 -54.49 -63.99
CA ASP A 5 12.57 -53.07 -64.14
C ASP A 5 11.59 -52.53 -63.10
N LEU A 6 12.04 -51.58 -62.29
CA LEU A 6 11.22 -50.75 -61.41
C LEU A 6 11.34 -49.31 -61.92
N SER A 7 10.89 -49.09 -63.16
CA SER A 7 10.71 -47.76 -63.73
C SER A 7 9.26 -47.60 -64.20
N ASP A 8 8.33 -47.62 -63.24
CA ASP A 8 6.98 -47.07 -63.39
C ASP A 8 6.32 -46.98 -62.00
N MET A 9 6.84 -46.06 -61.19
CA MET A 9 6.10 -45.46 -60.08
C MET A 9 6.33 -43.96 -60.20
N ASP A 10 5.59 -43.37 -61.14
CA ASP A 10 5.39 -41.93 -61.23
C ASP A 10 4.90 -41.44 -59.85
N PRO A 11 5.67 -40.62 -59.11
CA PRO A 11 5.12 -40.00 -57.92
C PRO A 11 4.10 -39.00 -58.45
N MET A 12 2.82 -39.32 -58.32
CA MET A 12 1.67 -38.43 -58.50
C MET A 12 1.99 -37.01 -57.98
N ALA A 13 2.56 -36.18 -58.84
CA ALA A 13 2.80 -34.78 -58.60
C ALA A 13 1.44 -34.11 -58.75
N GLY A 14 0.74 -33.95 -57.64
CA GLY A 14 -0.49 -33.16 -57.62
C GLY A 14 -0.18 -31.79 -58.23
N GLU A 15 -0.91 -31.39 -59.27
CA GLU A 15 -0.67 -30.11 -59.93
C GLU A 15 -0.91 -28.97 -58.91
N ALA A 16 -0.02 -27.97 -58.86
CA ALA A 16 -0.20 -26.82 -57.97
C ALA A 16 -1.39 -25.97 -58.44
N ASP A 17 -2.25 -25.53 -57.51
CA ASP A 17 -3.41 -24.72 -57.87
C ASP A 17 -2.99 -23.35 -58.40
N LYS A 18 -3.81 -22.78 -59.28
CA LYS A 18 -3.58 -21.42 -59.79
C LYS A 18 -3.64 -20.41 -58.64
N PRO A 19 -2.66 -19.49 -58.50
CA PRO A 19 -2.67 -18.50 -57.43
C PRO A 19 -3.90 -17.58 -57.50
N LEU A 20 -4.47 -17.28 -56.34
CA LEU A 20 -5.62 -16.40 -56.18
C LEU A 20 -5.21 -15.07 -55.56
N ALA A 21 -5.92 -13.99 -55.91
CA ALA A 21 -5.74 -12.66 -55.33
C ALA A 21 -7.05 -12.12 -54.75
N PHE A 22 -6.99 -11.60 -53.54
CA PHE A 22 -8.13 -11.02 -52.84
C PHE A 22 -7.85 -9.57 -52.41
N HIS A 23 -8.90 -8.76 -52.35
CA HIS A 23 -8.86 -7.46 -51.72
C HIS A 23 -8.87 -7.63 -50.19
N LEU A 24 -7.83 -7.12 -49.52
CA LEU A 24 -7.70 -7.20 -48.07
C LEU A 24 -8.21 -5.91 -47.39
N GLY A 25 -8.03 -4.75 -48.04
CA GLY A 25 -8.53 -3.45 -47.58
C GLY A 25 -7.63 -2.28 -48.00
N GLY A 26 -8.22 -1.15 -48.41
CA GLY A 26 -7.46 -0.02 -48.96
C GLY A 26 -6.65 -0.45 -50.20
N ALA A 27 -5.34 -0.16 -50.21
CA ALA A 27 -4.41 -0.62 -51.24
C ALA A 27 -3.80 -2.01 -50.93
N ALA A 28 -4.22 -2.71 -49.87
CA ALA A 28 -3.68 -4.02 -49.53
C ALA A 28 -4.42 -5.13 -50.29
N MET A 29 -3.64 -6.05 -50.85
CA MET A 29 -4.13 -7.29 -51.45
C MET A 29 -3.47 -8.51 -50.81
N LEU A 30 -4.17 -9.64 -50.85
CA LEU A 30 -3.69 -10.92 -50.38
C LEU A 30 -3.55 -11.88 -51.56
N ALA A 31 -2.34 -12.36 -51.81
CA ALA A 31 -2.09 -13.47 -52.73
C ALA A 31 -2.12 -14.80 -51.95
N VAL A 32 -2.80 -15.80 -52.49
CA VAL A 32 -2.93 -17.15 -51.91
C VAL A 32 -2.50 -18.17 -52.96
N TRP A 33 -1.59 -19.06 -52.61
CA TRP A 33 -1.15 -20.13 -53.49
C TRP A 33 -1.08 -21.44 -52.72
N ASP A 34 -1.76 -22.46 -53.24
CA ASP A 34 -1.76 -23.79 -52.68
C ASP A 34 -0.81 -24.70 -53.45
N VAL A 35 0.08 -25.35 -52.71
CA VAL A 35 1.01 -26.31 -53.26
C VAL A 35 0.80 -27.69 -52.64
N PRO A 36 0.94 -28.75 -53.46
CA PRO A 36 0.67 -30.14 -53.08
C PRO A 36 1.65 -30.67 -52.03
N GLU A 37 2.83 -30.05 -51.92
CA GLU A 37 3.94 -30.52 -51.12
C GLU A 37 4.22 -29.63 -49.88
N PRO A 38 4.84 -30.18 -48.83
CA PRO A 38 5.20 -29.43 -47.64
C PRO A 38 6.38 -28.48 -47.90
N VAL A 39 6.14 -27.17 -47.80
CA VAL A 39 7.13 -26.13 -48.09
C VAL A 39 7.91 -25.76 -46.82
N ARG A 40 9.15 -26.25 -46.73
CA ARG A 40 10.05 -25.95 -45.59
C ARG A 40 10.99 -24.78 -45.85
N SER A 41 11.33 -24.52 -47.11
CA SER A 41 12.17 -23.42 -47.57
C SER A 41 11.40 -22.09 -47.71
N PRO A 42 12.08 -20.94 -47.79
CA PRO A 42 11.44 -19.66 -48.12
C PRO A 42 10.89 -19.72 -49.55
N ALA A 43 9.60 -19.45 -49.72
CA ALA A 43 9.02 -19.22 -51.03
C ALA A 43 9.27 -17.76 -51.45
N SER A 44 9.76 -17.55 -52.67
CA SER A 44 10.06 -16.23 -53.22
C SER A 44 8.88 -15.72 -54.04
N LEU A 45 8.67 -14.40 -53.97
CA LEU A 45 7.74 -13.67 -54.82
C LEU A 45 8.57 -12.63 -55.57
N SER A 46 8.71 -12.81 -56.87
CA SER A 46 9.30 -11.82 -57.77
C SER A 46 8.20 -11.14 -58.58
N VAL A 47 8.34 -9.83 -58.80
CA VAL A 47 7.38 -9.03 -59.55
C VAL A 47 8.09 -8.50 -60.78
N ALA A 48 7.54 -8.76 -61.98
CA ALA A 48 8.12 -8.29 -63.23
C ALA A 48 7.96 -6.76 -63.37
N GLU A 49 8.99 -6.11 -63.93
CA GLU A 49 9.40 -4.70 -63.75
C GLU A 49 8.37 -3.55 -63.85
N ALA A 50 8.54 -2.58 -62.93
CA ALA A 50 8.54 -1.11 -63.06
C ALA A 50 8.36 -0.45 -61.66
N VAL A 51 7.80 -1.19 -60.69
CA VAL A 51 7.65 -0.80 -59.28
C VAL A 51 8.00 -2.02 -58.42
N ALA A 52 9.03 -1.91 -57.57
CA ALA A 52 9.38 -2.98 -56.64
C ALA A 52 8.28 -3.13 -55.58
N VAL A 53 7.39 -4.11 -55.74
CA VAL A 53 6.37 -4.46 -54.74
C VAL A 53 6.89 -5.64 -53.92
N ALA A 54 7.54 -5.34 -52.79
CA ALA A 54 7.96 -6.37 -51.85
C ALA A 54 6.77 -6.88 -51.01
N PRO A 55 6.69 -8.19 -50.70
CA PRO A 55 5.72 -8.70 -49.74
C PRO A 55 5.92 -8.03 -48.38
N THR A 56 4.85 -7.42 -47.86
CA THR A 56 4.85 -6.75 -46.56
C THR A 56 4.74 -7.75 -45.41
N ALA A 57 4.08 -8.88 -45.66
CA ALA A 57 4.01 -10.00 -44.75
C ALA A 57 3.72 -11.30 -45.51
N SER A 58 4.08 -12.44 -44.94
CA SER A 58 3.75 -13.76 -45.47
C SER A 58 3.36 -14.74 -44.36
N LEU A 59 2.60 -15.76 -44.71
CA LEU A 59 2.19 -16.85 -43.81
C LEU A 59 2.17 -18.17 -44.58
N ARG A 60 2.54 -19.25 -43.90
CA ARG A 60 2.53 -20.61 -44.43
C ARG A 60 1.64 -21.46 -43.54
N LEU A 61 0.71 -22.19 -44.13
CA LEU A 61 -0.29 -22.98 -43.42
C LEU A 61 -0.31 -24.40 -43.98
N PRO A 62 -0.23 -25.44 -43.14
CA PRO A 62 -0.33 -26.81 -43.60
C PRO A 62 -1.76 -27.15 -44.05
N ARG A 63 -1.87 -27.97 -45.09
CA ARG A 63 -3.13 -28.44 -45.68
C ARG A 63 -3.39 -29.91 -45.34
N GLN A 64 -4.66 -30.29 -45.28
CA GLN A 64 -5.08 -31.69 -45.24
C GLN A 64 -4.56 -32.40 -46.50
N GLY A 65 -3.83 -33.50 -46.31
CA GLY A 65 -3.16 -34.21 -47.41
C GLY A 65 -1.67 -33.90 -47.59
N GLY A 66 -1.07 -33.07 -46.72
CA GLY A 66 0.39 -32.90 -46.65
C GLY A 66 0.98 -31.71 -47.43
N GLY A 67 0.14 -30.94 -48.14
CA GLY A 67 0.54 -29.73 -48.86
C GLY A 67 0.64 -28.48 -48.00
N THR A 68 0.93 -27.34 -48.63
CA THR A 68 1.07 -26.03 -47.95
C THR A 68 0.27 -24.95 -48.68
N ARG A 69 -0.46 -24.13 -47.91
CA ARG A 69 -1.03 -22.86 -48.37
C ARG A 69 -0.08 -21.72 -48.02
N LEU A 70 0.31 -20.96 -49.04
CA LEU A 70 1.18 -19.80 -48.92
C LEU A 70 0.34 -18.54 -49.10
N LEU A 71 0.52 -17.58 -48.20
CA LEU A 71 -0.19 -16.31 -48.21
C LEU A 71 0.82 -15.15 -48.20
N TRP A 72 0.59 -14.13 -49.03
CA TRP A 72 1.39 -12.90 -49.05
C TRP A 72 0.52 -11.66 -49.06
N VAL A 73 0.84 -10.70 -48.18
CA VAL A 73 0.23 -9.38 -48.16
C VAL A 73 1.09 -8.42 -48.96
N LEU A 74 0.49 -7.78 -49.96
CA LEU A 74 1.16 -6.89 -50.90
C LEU A 74 0.42 -5.55 -50.98
N ARG A 75 1.17 -4.48 -51.26
CA ARG A 75 0.57 -3.20 -51.64
C ARG A 75 0.26 -3.23 -53.15
N ARG A 76 -1.01 -3.15 -53.50
CA ARG A 76 -1.46 -3.03 -54.89
C ARG A 76 -0.99 -1.68 -55.46
N PRO A 77 -0.26 -1.66 -56.59
CA PRO A 77 0.10 -0.42 -57.27
C PRO A 77 -1.15 0.24 -57.89
N GLU A 78 -1.28 1.56 -57.73
CA GLU A 78 -2.40 2.33 -58.27
C GLU A 78 -2.31 2.44 -59.81
N GLY A 79 -3.40 2.12 -60.51
CA GLY A 79 -3.53 2.28 -61.97
C GLY A 79 -2.61 1.41 -62.83
N ARG A 80 -1.92 0.41 -62.26
CA ARG A 80 -0.98 -0.47 -62.99
C ARG A 80 -1.26 -1.94 -62.72
N ALA A 81 -1.21 -2.75 -63.78
CA ALA A 81 -1.28 -4.20 -63.64
C ALA A 81 -0.09 -4.74 -62.84
N LEU A 82 -0.35 -5.72 -61.99
CA LEU A 82 0.66 -6.47 -61.24
C LEU A 82 0.84 -7.83 -61.91
N HIS A 83 2.06 -8.11 -62.36
CA HIS A 83 2.47 -9.42 -62.85
C HIS A 83 3.54 -9.96 -61.90
N ALA A 84 3.22 -11.01 -61.16
CA ALA A 84 4.11 -11.60 -60.17
C ALA A 84 4.32 -13.09 -60.43
N THR A 85 5.59 -13.50 -60.42
CA THR A 85 5.99 -14.90 -60.46
C THR A 85 6.20 -15.38 -59.02
N LEU A 86 5.40 -16.34 -58.61
CA LEU A 86 5.54 -17.06 -57.35
C LEU A 86 6.43 -18.28 -57.60
N ALA A 87 7.50 -18.45 -56.83
CA ALA A 87 8.42 -19.56 -57.02
C ALA A 87 8.83 -20.21 -55.69
N ILE A 88 8.98 -21.53 -55.73
CA ILE A 88 9.58 -22.33 -54.66
C ILE A 88 10.73 -23.09 -55.29
N GLU A 89 11.90 -22.44 -55.34
CA GLU A 89 13.09 -22.97 -56.03
C GLU A 89 13.44 -24.39 -55.57
N ALA A 90 13.32 -24.67 -54.27
CA ALA A 90 13.62 -25.98 -53.69
C ALA A 90 12.70 -27.12 -54.18
N LEU A 91 11.51 -26.78 -54.69
CA LEU A 91 10.54 -27.75 -55.22
C LEU A 91 10.38 -27.63 -56.75
N GLY A 92 11.11 -26.72 -57.40
CA GLY A 92 10.96 -26.46 -58.84
C GLY A 92 9.57 -25.95 -59.25
N LEU A 93 8.75 -25.50 -58.29
CA LEU A 93 7.38 -25.03 -58.55
C LEU A 93 7.39 -23.53 -58.86
N SER A 94 6.69 -23.13 -59.92
CA SER A 94 6.45 -21.71 -60.23
C SER A 94 5.02 -21.49 -60.73
N ALA A 95 4.45 -20.33 -60.41
CA ALA A 95 3.13 -19.94 -60.83
C ALA A 95 3.04 -18.44 -61.09
N GLU A 96 2.29 -18.06 -62.13
CA GLU A 96 2.09 -16.67 -62.52
C GLU A 96 0.80 -16.10 -61.92
N LEU A 97 0.91 -14.98 -61.21
CA LEU A 97 -0.19 -14.19 -60.68
C LEU A 97 -0.29 -12.87 -61.45
N THR A 98 -1.35 -12.72 -62.23
CA THR A 98 -1.66 -11.47 -62.94
C THR A 98 -2.90 -10.80 -62.36
N VAL A 99 -2.77 -9.55 -61.94
CA VAL A 99 -3.88 -8.70 -61.47
C VAL A 99 -3.92 -7.42 -62.30
N ALA A 100 -4.99 -7.23 -63.06
CA ALA A 100 -5.16 -6.05 -63.91
C ALA A 100 -5.28 -4.75 -63.08
N GLY A 101 -4.80 -3.62 -63.62
CA GLY A 101 -4.56 -2.38 -62.87
C GLY A 101 -5.75 -1.82 -62.11
N ASP A 102 -6.90 -1.65 -62.78
CA ASP A 102 -8.12 -1.10 -62.17
C ASP A 102 -9.21 -2.16 -61.93
N ALA A 103 -8.94 -3.44 -62.22
CA ALA A 103 -9.95 -4.48 -62.05
C ALA A 103 -10.31 -4.69 -60.56
N PRO A 104 -11.59 -4.79 -60.20
CA PRO A 104 -11.98 -5.09 -58.83
C PRO A 104 -11.45 -6.48 -58.46
N LEU A 105 -10.73 -6.57 -57.34
CA LEU A 105 -10.36 -7.87 -56.76
C LEU A 105 -11.54 -8.40 -55.94
N PRO A 106 -11.76 -9.72 -55.92
CA PRO A 106 -12.78 -10.32 -55.08
C PRO A 106 -12.50 -9.99 -53.61
N ALA A 107 -13.56 -9.76 -52.84
CA ALA A 107 -13.44 -9.58 -51.40
C ALA A 107 -12.86 -10.85 -50.77
N LEU A 108 -12.11 -10.69 -49.68
CA LEU A 108 -11.55 -11.80 -48.94
C LEU A 108 -12.65 -12.79 -48.50
N ASP A 109 -12.58 -14.03 -48.97
CA ASP A 109 -13.53 -15.09 -48.65
C ASP A 109 -12.95 -16.06 -47.61
N ALA A 110 -13.57 -16.11 -46.44
CA ALA A 110 -13.19 -17.00 -45.36
C ALA A 110 -13.39 -18.48 -45.69
N ALA A 111 -14.30 -18.84 -46.61
CA ALA A 111 -14.50 -20.22 -47.04
C ALA A 111 -13.26 -20.73 -47.77
N ILE A 112 -12.81 -19.98 -48.77
CA ILE A 112 -11.63 -20.33 -49.57
C ILE A 112 -10.40 -20.39 -48.68
N LEU A 113 -10.21 -19.42 -47.77
CA LEU A 113 -9.05 -19.38 -46.89
C LEU A 113 -8.95 -20.54 -45.89
N LEU A 114 -10.06 -21.13 -45.48
CA LEU A 114 -10.09 -22.27 -44.56
C LEU A 114 -10.14 -23.63 -45.28
N ASP A 115 -10.51 -23.63 -46.55
CA ASP A 115 -10.70 -24.86 -47.32
C ASP A 115 -9.42 -25.70 -47.38
N GLY A 116 -9.57 -27.00 -47.06
CA GLY A 116 -8.47 -27.97 -47.05
C GLY A 116 -7.34 -27.67 -46.07
N LEU A 117 -7.52 -26.79 -45.07
CA LEU A 117 -6.50 -26.54 -44.03
C LEU A 117 -6.56 -27.59 -42.91
N GLU A 118 -5.41 -27.92 -42.32
CA GLU A 118 -5.38 -28.73 -41.09
C GLU A 118 -6.11 -28.02 -39.93
N ASP A 119 -6.63 -28.80 -38.98
CA ASP A 119 -7.49 -28.32 -37.88
C ASP A 119 -6.92 -27.11 -37.11
N ARG A 120 -5.59 -27.03 -36.96
CA ARG A 120 -4.90 -25.94 -36.25
C ARG A 120 -4.52 -24.76 -37.14
N ALA A 121 -4.42 -24.96 -38.45
CA ALA A 121 -3.96 -23.94 -39.39
C ALA A 121 -4.95 -22.76 -39.50
N GLY A 122 -6.25 -23.03 -39.36
CA GLY A 122 -7.27 -21.97 -39.30
C GLY A 122 -7.10 -21.03 -38.10
N ALA A 123 -6.74 -21.57 -36.93
CA ALA A 123 -6.46 -20.77 -35.74
C ALA A 123 -5.19 -19.92 -35.92
N THR A 124 -4.15 -20.48 -36.55
CA THR A 124 -2.91 -19.76 -36.90
C THR A 124 -3.18 -18.61 -37.86
N LEU A 125 -4.02 -18.82 -38.88
CA LEU A 125 -4.45 -17.78 -39.81
C LEU A 125 -5.17 -16.65 -39.08
N ALA A 126 -6.18 -16.97 -38.28
CA ALA A 126 -6.95 -15.97 -37.54
C ALA A 126 -6.07 -15.19 -36.55
N SER A 127 -5.20 -15.88 -35.81
CA SER A 127 -4.25 -15.24 -34.88
C SER A 127 -3.28 -14.30 -35.61
N THR A 128 -2.77 -14.69 -36.78
CA THR A 128 -1.88 -13.86 -37.60
C THR A 128 -2.59 -12.61 -38.12
N LEU A 129 -3.83 -12.77 -38.62
CA LEU A 129 -4.65 -11.65 -39.09
C LEU A 129 -4.91 -10.64 -37.97
N LEU A 130 -5.22 -11.11 -36.76
CA LEU A 130 -5.53 -10.26 -35.61
C LEU A 130 -4.27 -9.60 -35.01
N ASN A 131 -3.20 -10.36 -34.78
CA ASN A 131 -2.01 -9.88 -34.06
C ASN A 131 -1.03 -9.09 -34.93
N LEU A 132 -0.83 -9.50 -36.18
CA LEU A 132 0.23 -8.97 -37.03
C LEU A 132 -0.34 -8.10 -38.14
N TRP A 133 -1.38 -8.59 -38.84
CA TRP A 133 -1.81 -7.94 -40.08
C TRP A 133 -2.87 -6.86 -39.88
N SER A 134 -3.62 -6.89 -38.77
CA SER A 134 -4.63 -5.86 -38.47
C SER A 134 -4.04 -4.43 -38.43
N GLY A 135 -2.80 -4.28 -38.01
CA GLY A 135 -2.11 -2.98 -38.01
C GLY A 135 -1.61 -2.52 -39.38
N LEU A 136 -1.41 -3.44 -40.32
CA LEU A 136 -0.91 -3.12 -41.66
C LEU A 136 -1.94 -2.29 -42.42
N PHE A 137 -1.51 -1.28 -43.17
CA PHE A 137 -2.37 -0.46 -44.04
C PHE A 137 -3.67 0.07 -43.40
N ARG A 138 -3.70 0.24 -42.06
CA ARG A 138 -4.90 0.59 -41.29
C ARG A 138 -6.08 -0.38 -41.50
N LEU A 139 -5.78 -1.66 -41.75
CA LEU A 139 -6.76 -2.72 -41.97
C LEU A 139 -7.71 -2.90 -40.79
N ASN A 140 -7.25 -2.63 -39.57
CA ASN A 140 -8.06 -2.67 -38.35
C ASN A 140 -9.32 -1.79 -38.41
N ARG A 141 -9.36 -0.74 -39.23
CA ARG A 141 -10.54 0.12 -39.43
C ARG A 141 -11.24 -0.08 -40.77
N ASN A 142 -10.74 -1.00 -41.61
CA ASN A 142 -11.33 -1.26 -42.91
C ASN A 142 -12.54 -2.19 -42.78
N ALA A 143 -13.71 -1.75 -43.27
CA ALA A 143 -14.95 -2.51 -43.15
C ALA A 143 -14.92 -3.86 -43.89
N GLY A 144 -14.20 -3.97 -45.01
CA GLY A 144 -14.03 -5.22 -45.75
C GLY A 144 -13.21 -6.24 -44.96
N PHE A 145 -12.06 -5.80 -44.44
CA PHE A 145 -11.21 -6.63 -43.58
C PHE A 145 -11.95 -7.12 -42.33
N VAL A 146 -12.64 -6.23 -41.63
CA VAL A 146 -13.39 -6.54 -40.41
C VAL A 146 -14.50 -7.57 -40.69
N ARG A 147 -15.23 -7.43 -41.80
CA ARG A 147 -16.24 -8.43 -42.22
C ARG A 147 -15.61 -9.78 -42.52
N ALA A 148 -14.49 -9.81 -43.23
CA ALA A 148 -13.81 -11.05 -43.59
C ALA A 148 -13.25 -11.78 -42.36
N VAL A 149 -12.62 -11.06 -41.43
CA VAL A 149 -12.19 -11.60 -40.14
C VAL A 149 -13.39 -12.10 -39.32
N GLY A 150 -14.50 -11.36 -39.29
CA GLY A 150 -15.73 -11.81 -38.63
C GLY A 150 -16.27 -13.12 -39.21
N ALA A 151 -16.31 -13.24 -40.54
CA ALA A 151 -16.73 -14.46 -41.24
C ALA A 151 -15.78 -15.65 -40.96
N LEU A 152 -14.47 -15.39 -40.91
CA LEU A 152 -13.45 -16.38 -40.54
C LEU A 152 -13.68 -16.91 -39.13
N LEU A 153 -13.85 -16.01 -38.15
CA LEU A 153 -14.09 -16.39 -36.76
C LEU A 153 -15.41 -17.15 -36.58
N HIS A 154 -16.47 -16.77 -37.31
CA HIS A 154 -17.74 -17.49 -37.28
C HIS A 154 -17.64 -18.90 -37.88
N ARG A 155 -16.78 -19.12 -38.90
CA ARG A 155 -16.53 -20.46 -39.43
C ARG A 155 -15.71 -21.33 -38.47
N LEU A 156 -14.74 -20.73 -37.77
CA LEU A 156 -13.94 -21.43 -36.76
C LEU A 156 -14.77 -21.82 -35.52
N ASP A 157 -15.75 -21.01 -35.16
CA ASP A 157 -16.71 -21.30 -34.09
C ASP A 157 -18.12 -20.85 -34.51
N PRO A 158 -18.93 -21.76 -35.08
CA PRO A 158 -20.29 -21.44 -35.55
C PRO A 158 -21.26 -21.04 -34.44
N SER A 159 -21.02 -21.47 -33.19
CA SER A 159 -21.90 -21.23 -32.06
C SER A 159 -21.12 -20.78 -30.83
N PRO A 160 -20.48 -19.59 -30.87
CA PRO A 160 -19.58 -19.18 -29.82
C PRO A 160 -20.35 -18.83 -28.56
N GLN A 161 -19.77 -19.24 -27.44
CA GLN A 161 -20.31 -18.94 -26.13
C GLN A 161 -20.31 -17.43 -25.83
N PRO A 162 -21.23 -16.96 -24.97
CA PRO A 162 -21.33 -15.54 -24.66
C PRO A 162 -20.19 -15.07 -23.75
N ALA A 163 -19.72 -13.85 -24.01
CA ALA A 163 -18.97 -13.03 -23.06
C ALA A 163 -19.87 -11.88 -22.60
N ALA A 164 -20.01 -11.71 -21.29
CA ALA A 164 -20.93 -10.75 -20.70
C ALA A 164 -20.18 -9.68 -19.92
N VAL A 165 -20.62 -8.43 -20.07
CA VAL A 165 -20.20 -7.33 -19.20
C VAL A 165 -20.98 -7.43 -17.90
N VAL A 166 -20.29 -7.73 -16.81
CA VAL A 166 -20.94 -8.03 -15.52
C VAL A 166 -20.81 -6.93 -14.49
N ALA A 167 -19.81 -6.05 -14.63
CA ALA A 167 -19.66 -4.92 -13.74
C ALA A 167 -18.95 -3.75 -14.41
N ARG A 168 -19.19 -2.53 -13.90
CA ARG A 168 -18.44 -1.32 -14.27
C ARG A 168 -17.35 -1.04 -13.24
N ALA A 169 -16.14 -0.78 -13.70
CA ALA A 169 -15.02 -0.31 -12.90
C ALA A 169 -14.78 1.21 -13.15
N VAL A 170 -13.72 1.76 -12.53
CA VAL A 170 -13.32 3.16 -12.71
C VAL A 170 -12.68 3.40 -14.09
N ASP A 171 -12.47 4.67 -14.45
CA ASP A 171 -11.81 5.11 -15.68
C ASP A 171 -12.39 4.52 -16.98
N GLY A 172 -13.71 4.30 -16.98
CA GLY A 172 -14.40 3.74 -18.14
C GLY A 172 -14.00 2.29 -18.43
N LEU A 173 -13.62 1.52 -17.41
CA LEU A 173 -13.36 0.08 -17.53
C LEU A 173 -14.58 -0.75 -17.09
N ALA A 174 -14.61 -2.00 -17.52
CA ALA A 174 -15.67 -2.96 -17.24
C ALA A 174 -15.10 -4.35 -17.04
N LEU A 175 -15.70 -5.11 -16.13
CA LEU A 175 -15.41 -6.53 -15.93
C LEU A 175 -16.22 -7.34 -16.95
N VAL A 176 -15.51 -8.04 -17.83
CA VAL A 176 -16.07 -9.00 -18.78
C VAL A 176 -15.80 -10.40 -18.27
N GLN A 177 -16.81 -11.26 -18.28
CA GLN A 177 -16.66 -12.69 -17.95
C GLN A 177 -17.11 -13.58 -19.10
N THR A 178 -16.46 -14.73 -19.26
CA THR A 178 -16.86 -15.76 -20.23
C THR A 178 -16.40 -17.14 -19.79
N PRO A 179 -17.16 -18.21 -20.07
CA PRO A 179 -16.64 -19.56 -19.88
C PRO A 179 -15.45 -19.81 -20.81
N PHE A 180 -14.49 -20.58 -20.34
CA PHE A 180 -13.18 -20.77 -20.94
C PHE A 180 -12.68 -22.21 -20.78
N PRO A 181 -11.96 -22.77 -21.77
CA PRO A 181 -11.43 -24.14 -21.67
C PRO A 181 -10.20 -24.22 -20.76
N ALA A 182 -10.18 -25.14 -19.79
CA ALA A 182 -9.06 -25.29 -18.85
C ALA A 182 -7.72 -25.66 -19.51
N GLY A 183 -7.76 -26.38 -20.63
CA GLY A 183 -6.59 -26.85 -21.37
C GLY A 183 -6.04 -25.89 -22.42
N PHE A 184 -6.54 -24.65 -22.53
CA PHE A 184 -6.18 -23.74 -23.62
C PHE A 184 -4.72 -23.23 -23.58
N GLY A 185 -4.03 -23.37 -22.45
CA GLY A 185 -2.69 -22.81 -22.26
C GLY A 185 -2.71 -21.30 -21.99
N PRO A 186 -1.58 -20.59 -22.15
CA PRO A 186 -1.49 -19.15 -21.87
C PRO A 186 -2.18 -18.31 -22.96
N VAL A 187 -2.95 -17.32 -22.53
CA VAL A 187 -3.54 -16.31 -23.43
C VAL A 187 -2.45 -15.33 -23.85
N ARG A 188 -2.23 -15.17 -25.16
CA ARG A 188 -1.24 -14.26 -25.74
C ARG A 188 -1.82 -12.88 -26.08
N SER A 189 -3.08 -12.86 -26.49
CA SER A 189 -3.78 -11.63 -26.86
C SER A 189 -5.29 -11.83 -26.85
N ILE A 190 -6.02 -10.74 -26.63
CA ILE A 190 -7.48 -10.71 -26.75
C ILE A 190 -7.84 -9.55 -27.66
N HIS A 191 -8.64 -9.82 -28.68
CA HIS A 191 -9.06 -8.84 -29.67
C HIS A 191 -10.58 -8.71 -29.67
N ARG A 192 -11.06 -7.48 -29.74
CA ARG A 192 -12.45 -7.17 -30.03
C ARG A 192 -12.63 -6.92 -31.52
N ILE A 193 -13.66 -7.52 -32.10
CA ILE A 193 -14.09 -7.31 -33.48
C ILE A 193 -15.50 -6.73 -33.44
N GLY A 194 -15.66 -5.50 -33.91
CA GLY A 194 -16.95 -4.79 -33.91
C GLY A 194 -17.05 -3.76 -35.04
N ALA A 195 -18.13 -2.97 -35.03
CA ALA A 195 -18.43 -2.02 -36.11
C ALA A 195 -17.34 -0.94 -36.32
N ARG A 196 -16.58 -0.59 -35.27
CA ARG A 196 -15.48 0.38 -35.33
C ARG A 196 -14.14 -0.22 -35.78
N GLY A 197 -14.03 -1.55 -35.88
CA GLY A 197 -12.79 -2.21 -36.25
C GLY A 197 -12.39 -3.41 -35.40
N VAL A 198 -11.13 -3.82 -35.58
CA VAL A 198 -10.40 -4.78 -34.75
C VAL A 198 -9.55 -4.01 -33.73
N GLU A 199 -9.68 -4.34 -32.46
CA GLU A 199 -8.99 -3.67 -31.35
C GLU A 199 -8.38 -4.69 -30.39
N LYS A 200 -7.08 -4.56 -30.11
CA LYS A 200 -6.40 -5.38 -29.10
C LYS A 200 -6.68 -4.83 -27.70
N LEU A 201 -7.23 -5.68 -26.83
CA LEU A 201 -7.47 -5.34 -25.42
C LEU A 201 -6.17 -5.44 -24.62
N LYS A 202 -5.96 -4.50 -23.68
CA LYS A 202 -4.70 -4.35 -22.94
C LYS A 202 -4.66 -5.07 -21.58
N GLY A 203 -5.79 -5.42 -20.99
CA GLY A 203 -5.86 -6.04 -19.66
C GLY A 203 -5.39 -7.49 -19.64
N GLU A 204 -4.91 -7.95 -18.49
CA GLU A 204 -4.54 -9.34 -18.28
C GLU A 204 -5.77 -10.18 -17.85
N PRO A 205 -6.02 -11.34 -18.48
CA PRO A 205 -7.14 -12.18 -18.10
C PRO A 205 -6.86 -13.01 -16.85
N HIS A 206 -7.82 -13.06 -15.94
CA HIS A 206 -7.83 -13.97 -14.80
C HIS A 206 -8.68 -15.21 -15.08
N ARG A 207 -8.17 -16.39 -14.77
CA ARG A 207 -8.89 -17.66 -14.94
C ARG A 207 -9.23 -18.25 -13.58
N ALA A 208 -10.50 -18.55 -13.36
CA ALA A 208 -11.01 -19.18 -12.15
C ALA A 208 -11.66 -20.53 -12.49
N PRO A 209 -11.39 -21.60 -11.74
CA PRO A 209 -12.00 -22.91 -12.02
C PRO A 209 -13.51 -22.89 -11.74
N LEU A 210 -14.31 -23.49 -12.64
CA LEU A 210 -15.77 -23.69 -12.49
C LEU A 210 -16.13 -25.15 -12.10
N GLY A 211 -15.15 -26.05 -12.07
CA GLY A 211 -15.37 -27.50 -11.96
C GLY A 211 -15.64 -28.16 -13.32
N SER A 212 -15.58 -29.49 -13.40
CA SER A 212 -15.82 -30.28 -14.64
C SER A 212 -14.87 -29.99 -15.81
N GLY A 213 -13.61 -29.59 -15.56
CA GLY A 213 -12.65 -29.25 -16.62
C GLY A 213 -12.92 -27.92 -17.33
N ARG A 214 -13.76 -27.06 -16.75
CA ARG A 214 -14.09 -25.72 -17.26
C ARG A 214 -13.54 -24.63 -16.34
N GLU A 215 -13.21 -23.49 -16.95
CA GLU A 215 -12.77 -22.28 -16.27
C GLU A 215 -13.68 -21.10 -16.63
N MET A 216 -13.71 -20.08 -15.80
CA MET A 216 -14.27 -18.77 -16.10
C MET A 216 -13.11 -17.80 -16.33
N LEU A 217 -13.06 -17.18 -17.50
CA LEU A 217 -12.14 -16.10 -17.80
C LEU A 217 -12.78 -14.76 -17.46
N HIS A 218 -12.04 -13.94 -16.72
CA HIS A 218 -12.41 -12.58 -16.34
C HIS A 218 -11.38 -11.61 -16.93
N LEU A 219 -11.84 -10.48 -17.44
CA LEU A 219 -10.98 -9.48 -18.05
C LEU A 219 -11.49 -8.08 -17.70
N LEU A 220 -10.59 -7.20 -17.27
CA LEU A 220 -10.86 -5.77 -17.15
C LEU A 220 -10.59 -5.12 -18.53
N ALA A 221 -11.61 -4.55 -19.16
CA ALA A 221 -11.51 -3.96 -20.50
C ALA A 221 -12.27 -2.63 -20.60
N ALA A 222 -11.96 -1.80 -21.59
CA ALA A 222 -12.67 -0.53 -21.80
C ALA A 222 -14.19 -0.75 -22.00
N LEU A 223 -15.00 -0.02 -21.25
CA LEU A 223 -16.46 -0.09 -21.22
C LEU A 223 -17.07 0.25 -22.58
N GLU A 224 -16.57 1.30 -23.27
CA GLU A 224 -17.01 1.61 -24.63
C GLU A 224 -16.77 0.44 -25.59
N ALA A 225 -15.64 -0.25 -25.43
CA ALA A 225 -15.33 -1.42 -26.23
C ALA A 225 -16.29 -2.58 -25.87
N ALA A 226 -16.62 -2.74 -24.59
CA ALA A 226 -17.46 -3.80 -24.06
C ALA A 226 -18.97 -3.64 -24.40
N GLU A 227 -19.50 -2.42 -24.42
CA GLU A 227 -20.94 -2.13 -24.58
C GLU A 227 -21.44 -2.14 -26.04
N GLN A 228 -20.54 -2.02 -27.02
CA GLN A 228 -20.92 -1.99 -28.45
C GLN A 228 -21.25 -3.38 -29.01
N GLY A 229 -21.05 -4.45 -28.24
CA GLY A 229 -21.19 -5.84 -28.67
C GLY A 229 -20.15 -6.24 -29.72
N GLY A 230 -20.34 -7.41 -30.34
CA GLY A 230 -19.46 -7.94 -31.38
C GLY A 230 -18.85 -9.28 -30.99
N TRP A 231 -17.58 -9.49 -31.34
CA TRP A 231 -16.88 -10.74 -31.10
C TRP A 231 -15.61 -10.47 -30.29
N LEU A 232 -15.28 -11.39 -29.39
CA LEU A 232 -13.98 -11.46 -28.76
C LEU A 232 -13.24 -12.67 -29.32
N ALA A 233 -12.02 -12.45 -29.78
CA ALA A 233 -11.09 -13.49 -30.19
C ALA A 233 -9.95 -13.55 -29.17
N ILE A 234 -9.87 -14.65 -28.44
CA ILE A 234 -8.84 -14.91 -27.43
C ILE A 234 -7.82 -15.85 -28.08
N CYS A 235 -6.63 -15.35 -28.36
CA CYS A 235 -5.58 -16.11 -29.05
C CYS A 235 -4.56 -16.65 -28.04
N GLY A 236 -4.29 -17.95 -28.11
CA GLY A 236 -3.24 -18.65 -27.38
C GLY A 236 -2.02 -18.93 -28.28
N GLN A 237 -1.17 -19.86 -27.85
CA GLN A 237 0.02 -20.25 -28.62
C GLN A 237 -0.32 -21.08 -29.87
N GLU A 238 -1.29 -21.98 -29.79
CA GLU A 238 -1.70 -22.86 -30.90
C GLU A 238 -3.22 -22.95 -31.09
N GLY A 239 -3.97 -22.00 -30.52
CA GLY A 239 -5.43 -22.05 -30.54
C GLY A 239 -6.07 -20.67 -30.47
N ILE A 240 -7.34 -20.61 -30.83
CA ILE A 240 -8.18 -19.43 -30.73
C ILE A 240 -9.53 -19.80 -30.12
N VAL A 241 -10.03 -18.96 -29.22
CA VAL A 241 -11.37 -19.09 -28.65
C VAL A 241 -12.17 -17.87 -29.07
N VAL A 242 -13.31 -18.11 -29.73
CA VAL A 242 -14.22 -17.06 -30.16
C VAL A 242 -15.37 -16.94 -29.16
N ARG A 243 -15.74 -15.70 -28.81
CA ARG A 243 -16.87 -15.41 -27.92
C ARG A 243 -17.74 -14.32 -28.50
N ARG A 244 -19.04 -14.44 -28.28
CA ARG A 244 -19.99 -13.39 -28.64
C ARG A 244 -20.08 -12.39 -27.49
N LEU A 245 -19.59 -11.17 -27.70
CA LEU A 245 -19.68 -10.10 -26.71
C LEU A 245 -21.11 -9.56 -26.69
N LEU A 246 -21.83 -9.85 -25.61
CA LEU A 246 -23.22 -9.45 -25.44
C LEU A 246 -23.29 -7.96 -25.07
N ARG A 247 -24.25 -7.27 -25.68
CA ARG A 247 -24.66 -5.94 -25.19
C ARG A 247 -25.47 -6.14 -23.91
N PRO A 248 -25.12 -5.43 -22.81
CA PRO A 248 -25.86 -5.58 -21.57
C PRO A 248 -27.29 -5.02 -21.73
N GLU A 249 -28.30 -5.82 -21.39
CA GLU A 249 -29.72 -5.42 -21.46
C GLU A 249 -30.07 -4.33 -20.45
N ARG A 250 -29.35 -4.31 -19.32
CA ARG A 250 -29.47 -3.34 -18.24
C ARG A 250 -28.10 -2.80 -17.91
N ARG A 251 -28.06 -1.59 -17.36
CA ARG A 251 -26.82 -0.98 -16.89
C ARG A 251 -26.16 -1.92 -15.86
N PRO A 252 -24.92 -2.42 -16.08
CA PRO A 252 -24.29 -3.37 -15.14
C PRO A 252 -24.12 -2.77 -13.74
N PRO A 253 -24.02 -3.55 -12.66
CA PRO A 253 -23.69 -3.01 -11.33
C PRO A 253 -22.28 -2.39 -11.30
N SER A 254 -21.94 -1.67 -10.23
CA SER A 254 -20.53 -1.31 -9.96
C SER A 254 -19.72 -2.56 -9.63
N LEU A 255 -18.41 -2.50 -9.84
CA LEU A 255 -17.48 -3.59 -9.49
C LEU A 255 -17.60 -3.98 -8.02
N THR A 256 -17.70 -3.00 -7.13
CA THR A 256 -17.93 -3.19 -5.70
C THR A 256 -19.21 -3.98 -5.42
N ALA A 257 -20.33 -3.60 -6.05
CA ALA A 257 -21.61 -4.28 -5.86
C ALA A 257 -21.57 -5.72 -6.41
N TRP A 258 -20.96 -5.92 -7.57
CA TRP A 258 -20.82 -7.26 -8.16
C TRP A 258 -19.95 -8.18 -7.30
N LEU A 259 -18.80 -7.69 -6.81
CA LEU A 259 -17.90 -8.46 -5.94
C LEU A 259 -18.52 -8.79 -4.58
N ARG A 260 -19.42 -7.95 -4.06
CA ARG A 260 -20.15 -8.25 -2.83
C ARG A 260 -21.00 -9.52 -2.96
N GLU A 261 -21.53 -9.77 -4.15
CA GLU A 261 -22.38 -10.92 -4.44
C GLU A 261 -21.57 -12.14 -4.91
N HIS A 262 -20.55 -11.93 -5.76
CA HIS A 262 -19.85 -13.01 -6.47
C HIS A 262 -18.38 -13.21 -6.02
N GLY A 263 -17.76 -12.18 -5.44
CA GLY A 263 -16.32 -12.12 -5.18
C GLY A 263 -15.86 -12.67 -3.83
N LYS A 264 -16.77 -12.84 -2.85
CA LYS A 264 -16.42 -13.19 -1.47
C LYS A 264 -15.62 -14.48 -1.30
N LYS A 265 -15.85 -15.47 -2.18
CA LYS A 265 -15.14 -16.75 -2.24
C LYS A 265 -14.06 -16.81 -3.32
N ALA A 266 -14.02 -15.82 -4.22
CA ALA A 266 -13.12 -15.76 -5.37
C ALA A 266 -11.89 -14.90 -5.05
N ALA A 267 -11.13 -15.31 -4.03
CA ALA A 267 -9.96 -14.59 -3.53
C ALA A 267 -8.94 -14.23 -4.63
N GLY A 268 -8.63 -15.18 -5.52
CA GLY A 268 -7.69 -14.95 -6.62
C GLY A 268 -8.20 -13.92 -7.64
N LEU A 269 -9.50 -13.94 -7.94
CA LEU A 269 -10.10 -12.95 -8.84
C LEU A 269 -10.06 -11.56 -8.22
N ARG A 270 -10.40 -11.42 -6.93
CA ARG A 270 -10.36 -10.13 -6.24
C ARG A 270 -8.95 -9.54 -6.30
N GLU A 271 -7.92 -10.32 -5.93
CA GLU A 271 -6.54 -9.84 -5.93
C GLU A 271 -6.03 -9.47 -7.32
N HIS A 272 -6.38 -10.25 -8.35
CA HIS A 272 -6.10 -9.90 -9.74
C HIS A 272 -6.70 -8.54 -10.12
N LEU A 273 -7.96 -8.31 -9.75
CA LEU A 273 -8.63 -7.03 -10.03
C LEU A 273 -7.99 -5.87 -9.25
N LEU A 274 -7.56 -6.09 -8.00
CA LEU A 274 -6.83 -5.07 -7.25
C LEU A 274 -5.49 -4.73 -7.91
N ALA A 275 -4.76 -5.72 -8.41
CA ALA A 275 -3.50 -5.51 -9.13
C ALA A 275 -3.72 -4.69 -10.42
N GLU A 276 -4.68 -5.07 -11.26
CA GLU A 276 -5.03 -4.34 -12.50
C GLU A 276 -5.48 -2.91 -12.20
N LEU A 277 -6.33 -2.70 -11.18
CA LEU A 277 -6.78 -1.36 -10.79
C LEU A 277 -5.64 -0.51 -10.22
N SER A 278 -4.69 -1.11 -9.51
CA SER A 278 -3.55 -0.39 -8.92
C SER A 278 -2.59 0.16 -9.97
N GLY A 279 -2.57 -0.42 -11.18
CA GLY A 279 -1.80 0.07 -12.31
C GLY A 279 -2.40 1.31 -13.01
N LEU A 280 -3.59 1.75 -12.59
CA LEU A 280 -4.28 2.92 -13.15
C LEU A 280 -3.87 4.22 -12.42
N ALA A 281 -4.50 5.33 -12.81
CA ALA A 281 -4.35 6.63 -12.14
C ALA A 281 -4.85 6.58 -10.67
N ALA A 282 -4.79 7.72 -9.96
CA ALA A 282 -5.18 7.80 -8.54
C ALA A 282 -6.59 7.23 -8.22
N SER A 283 -7.51 7.29 -9.19
CA SER A 283 -8.85 6.67 -9.15
C SER A 283 -8.82 5.16 -8.94
N GLY A 284 -7.85 4.44 -9.54
CA GLY A 284 -7.68 3.00 -9.39
C GLY A 284 -7.27 2.58 -7.98
N SER A 285 -6.34 3.33 -7.37
CA SER A 285 -5.93 3.10 -5.98
C SER A 285 -7.10 3.31 -5.01
N ALA A 286 -7.88 4.39 -5.19
CA ALA A 286 -9.09 4.63 -4.39
C ALA A 286 -10.14 3.51 -4.55
N ALA A 287 -10.41 3.07 -5.79
CA ALA A 287 -11.33 1.97 -6.07
C ALA A 287 -10.88 0.65 -5.43
N SER A 288 -9.57 0.37 -5.42
CA SER A 288 -9.01 -0.82 -4.79
C SER A 288 -9.25 -0.86 -3.27
N VAL A 289 -9.21 0.30 -2.61
CA VAL A 289 -9.51 0.44 -1.17
C VAL A 289 -11.01 0.24 -0.95
N GLU A 290 -11.85 0.92 -1.73
CA GLU A 290 -13.31 0.84 -1.63
C GLU A 290 -13.80 -0.61 -1.76
N VAL A 291 -13.33 -1.33 -2.79
CA VAL A 291 -13.72 -2.73 -3.05
C VAL A 291 -13.40 -3.63 -1.85
N GLN A 292 -12.23 -3.46 -1.22
CA GLN A 292 -11.83 -4.29 -0.09
C GLN A 292 -12.65 -4.00 1.17
N LEU A 293 -13.06 -2.74 1.39
CA LEU A 293 -13.89 -2.36 2.53
C LEU A 293 -15.37 -2.73 2.35
N ALA A 294 -15.90 -2.54 1.14
CA ALA A 294 -17.32 -2.71 0.85
C ALA A 294 -17.71 -4.12 0.37
N ALA A 295 -16.73 -4.94 -0.02
CA ALA A 295 -16.86 -6.33 -0.42
C ALA A 295 -15.66 -7.18 0.06
N PRO A 296 -15.43 -7.29 1.40
CA PRO A 296 -14.35 -8.10 1.93
C PRO A 296 -14.55 -9.59 1.62
N LEU A 297 -13.44 -10.34 1.58
CA LEU A 297 -13.50 -11.81 1.51
C LEU A 297 -14.10 -12.37 2.79
N ASP A 298 -14.72 -13.53 2.67
CA ASP A 298 -15.19 -14.28 3.83
C ASP A 298 -14.00 -14.64 4.72
N ARG A 299 -14.12 -14.35 6.02
CA ARG A 299 -13.11 -14.75 7.02
C ARG A 299 -13.00 -16.28 7.02
N GLN A 300 -11.78 -16.79 6.96
CA GLN A 300 -11.50 -18.22 6.98
C GLN A 300 -10.56 -18.55 8.13
N GLN A 301 -10.98 -19.50 8.96
CA GLN A 301 -10.27 -19.98 10.13
C GLN A 301 -10.47 -21.49 10.25
N VAL A 302 -9.55 -22.18 10.90
CA VAL A 302 -9.70 -23.61 11.19
C VAL A 302 -10.41 -23.74 12.52
N THR A 303 -11.54 -24.44 12.54
CA THR A 303 -12.36 -24.70 13.73
C THR A 303 -12.49 -26.20 13.94
N GLY A 304 -11.97 -26.72 15.04
CA GLY A 304 -12.06 -28.14 15.37
C GLY A 304 -11.50 -28.48 16.74
N ALA A 305 -11.98 -29.58 17.32
CA ALA A 305 -11.52 -30.06 18.62
C ALA A 305 -10.06 -30.59 18.58
N GLY A 306 -9.60 -31.06 17.42
CA GLY A 306 -8.23 -31.57 17.20
C GLY A 306 -7.25 -30.53 16.65
N LEU A 307 -7.74 -29.52 15.93
CA LEU A 307 -6.94 -28.45 15.34
C LEU A 307 -7.80 -27.19 15.23
N ALA A 308 -7.29 -26.05 15.69
CA ALA A 308 -7.91 -24.75 15.47
C ALA A 308 -6.84 -23.71 15.16
N ALA A 309 -7.12 -22.75 14.28
CA ALA A 309 -6.15 -21.73 13.90
C ALA A 309 -6.80 -20.50 13.28
N GLU A 310 -6.21 -19.34 13.53
CA GLU A 310 -6.68 -18.05 13.04
C GLU A 310 -5.52 -17.08 12.83
N ILE A 311 -5.67 -16.20 11.84
CA ILE A 311 -4.90 -14.97 11.71
C ILE A 311 -5.71 -13.86 12.38
N ALA A 312 -5.27 -13.40 13.55
CA ALA A 312 -5.97 -12.41 14.35
C ALA A 312 -5.71 -10.99 13.84
N CYS A 313 -4.50 -10.72 13.35
CA CYS A 313 -4.10 -9.42 12.83
C CYS A 313 -3.20 -9.62 11.60
N ALA A 314 -3.50 -8.90 10.52
CA ALA A 314 -2.64 -8.81 9.35
C ALA A 314 -2.59 -7.35 8.88
N LEU A 315 -1.44 -6.70 9.03
CA LEU A 315 -1.25 -5.28 8.67
C LEU A 315 -0.19 -5.15 7.59
N SER A 316 -0.62 -5.00 6.35
CA SER A 316 0.25 -4.80 5.19
C SER A 316 0.68 -3.34 5.06
N THR A 317 2.00 -3.15 4.99
CA THR A 317 2.68 -1.88 4.76
C THR A 317 3.84 -2.09 3.76
N PRO A 318 4.42 -1.02 3.17
CA PRO A 318 5.61 -1.15 2.34
C PRO A 318 6.82 -1.77 3.06
N SER A 319 6.87 -1.66 4.39
CA SER A 319 7.92 -2.26 5.22
C SER A 319 7.69 -3.75 5.48
N GLY A 320 6.58 -4.33 4.99
CA GLY A 320 6.18 -5.71 5.21
C GLY A 320 4.77 -5.82 5.78
N THR A 321 4.30 -7.06 5.87
CA THR A 321 3.00 -7.39 6.46
C THR A 321 3.21 -7.98 7.85
N LEU A 322 2.80 -7.26 8.91
CA LEU A 322 2.75 -7.83 10.25
C LEU A 322 1.66 -8.89 10.28
N VAL A 323 2.00 -10.11 10.66
CA VAL A 323 1.06 -11.23 10.79
C VAL A 323 1.10 -11.71 12.21
N THR A 324 -0.03 -11.65 12.92
CA THR A 324 -0.19 -12.29 14.23
C THR A 324 -1.46 -13.11 14.30
N GLY A 325 -1.42 -14.14 15.11
CA GLY A 325 -2.54 -15.06 15.26
C GLY A 325 -2.24 -16.13 16.29
N TRP A 326 -3.03 -17.20 16.25
CA TRP A 326 -2.86 -18.32 17.15
C TRP A 326 -3.29 -19.63 16.49
N PHE A 327 -2.77 -20.74 16.99
CA PHE A 327 -3.25 -22.07 16.67
C PHE A 327 -3.21 -22.99 17.90
N ARG A 328 -4.13 -23.94 17.94
CA ARG A 328 -4.19 -25.04 18.91
C ARG A 328 -3.97 -26.35 18.18
N ASP A 329 -2.92 -27.04 18.54
CA ASP A 329 -2.44 -28.25 17.85
C ASP A 329 -1.95 -29.32 18.84
N PRO A 330 -2.84 -29.97 19.58
CA PRO A 330 -2.48 -31.02 20.54
C PRO A 330 -1.86 -32.27 19.89
N LEU A 331 -2.06 -32.45 18.57
CA LEU A 331 -1.59 -33.61 17.82
C LEU A 331 -0.29 -33.34 17.05
N GLY A 332 0.26 -32.12 17.11
CA GLY A 332 1.51 -31.75 16.43
C GLY A 332 1.41 -31.75 14.90
N LEU A 333 0.22 -31.54 14.34
CA LEU A 333 -0.07 -31.56 12.90
C LEU A 333 0.46 -30.33 12.16
N VAL A 334 0.62 -29.19 12.83
CA VAL A 334 1.02 -27.92 12.23
C VAL A 334 2.52 -27.96 11.90
N ALA A 335 2.83 -27.82 10.62
CA ALA A 335 4.19 -27.57 10.14
C ALA A 335 4.53 -26.07 10.29
N GLY A 336 3.62 -25.19 9.88
CA GLY A 336 3.81 -23.75 10.02
C GLY A 336 2.78 -22.92 9.25
N ILE A 337 3.19 -21.74 8.81
CA ILE A 337 2.30 -20.74 8.20
C ILE A 337 2.98 -20.16 6.97
N ALA A 338 2.22 -19.93 5.91
CA ALA A 338 2.70 -19.24 4.72
C ALA A 338 1.78 -18.06 4.35
N ALA A 339 2.38 -16.98 3.85
CA ALA A 339 1.66 -15.90 3.20
C ALA A 339 1.40 -16.25 1.74
N VAL A 340 0.26 -15.83 1.21
CA VAL A 340 -0.08 -15.94 -0.21
C VAL A 340 -0.06 -14.54 -0.79
N THR A 341 0.82 -14.35 -1.78
CA THR A 341 0.93 -13.09 -2.54
C THR A 341 -0.27 -12.92 -3.50
N GLU A 342 -0.44 -11.72 -4.02
CA GLU A 342 -1.48 -11.38 -5.01
C GLU A 342 -1.40 -12.23 -6.29
N SER A 343 -0.18 -12.63 -6.70
CA SER A 343 0.05 -13.55 -7.83
C SER A 343 -0.21 -15.01 -7.49
N GLY A 344 -0.62 -15.31 -6.25
CA GLY A 344 -0.82 -16.68 -5.75
C GLY A 344 0.46 -17.39 -5.33
N THR A 345 1.63 -16.75 -5.41
CA THR A 345 2.90 -17.31 -4.92
C THR A 345 2.84 -17.48 -3.40
N VAL A 346 3.27 -18.63 -2.91
CA VAL A 346 3.28 -18.98 -1.48
C VAL A 346 4.66 -18.66 -0.91
N HIS A 347 4.69 -17.87 0.15
CA HIS A 347 5.90 -17.53 0.89
C HIS A 347 5.85 -18.14 2.28
N ASP A 348 6.71 -19.13 2.53
CA ASP A 348 6.75 -19.85 3.80
C ASP A 348 7.35 -18.97 4.92
N LEU A 349 6.58 -18.78 5.99
CA LEU A 349 6.99 -17.99 7.16
C LEU A 349 7.50 -18.87 8.30
N THR A 350 7.47 -20.19 8.16
CA THR A 350 7.68 -21.16 9.26
C THR A 350 8.98 -20.91 10.03
N GLY A 351 10.08 -20.61 9.34
CA GLY A 351 11.38 -20.34 9.96
C GLY A 351 11.49 -18.98 10.68
N SER A 352 10.52 -18.08 10.46
CA SER A 352 10.47 -16.71 11.02
C SER A 352 9.38 -16.52 12.08
N LEU A 353 8.65 -17.59 12.43
CA LEU A 353 7.58 -17.50 13.43
C LEU A 353 8.14 -17.35 14.84
N HIS A 354 7.87 -16.20 15.46
CA HIS A 354 8.02 -16.04 16.90
C HIS A 354 6.80 -16.64 17.60
N ARG A 355 6.97 -17.72 18.35
CA ARG A 355 5.88 -18.43 19.03
C ARG A 355 5.86 -18.10 20.53
N PHE A 356 4.68 -17.97 21.10
CA PHE A 356 4.48 -17.68 22.53
C PHE A 356 3.16 -18.27 23.04
N PRO A 357 3.04 -18.60 24.33
CA PRO A 357 1.80 -19.14 24.88
C PRO A 357 0.70 -18.06 24.91
N VAL A 358 -0.52 -18.42 24.51
CA VAL A 358 -1.69 -17.54 24.60
C VAL A 358 -2.91 -18.33 25.07
N THR A 359 -3.94 -17.60 25.47
CA THR A 359 -5.27 -18.16 25.71
C THR A 359 -6.21 -17.66 24.62
N ALA A 360 -6.80 -18.59 23.87
CA ALA A 360 -7.73 -18.30 22.79
C ALA A 360 -9.17 -18.68 23.18
N GLU A 361 -10.16 -18.11 22.51
CA GLU A 361 -11.55 -18.52 22.67
C GLU A 361 -11.81 -19.82 21.91
N ALA A 362 -12.46 -20.77 22.58
CA ALA A 362 -12.85 -22.03 21.96
C ALA A 362 -14.11 -21.88 21.10
N VAL A 363 -14.21 -22.73 20.08
CA VAL A 363 -15.43 -22.89 19.28
C VAL A 363 -16.51 -23.49 20.20
N GLY A 364 -17.51 -22.69 20.58
CA GLY A 364 -18.55 -23.07 21.55
C GLY A 364 -18.48 -22.36 22.90
N GLY A 365 -17.52 -21.44 23.09
CA GLY A 365 -17.34 -20.66 24.33
C GLY A 365 -16.30 -21.27 25.27
N GLY A 366 -15.68 -20.43 26.10
CA GLY A 366 -14.60 -20.81 27.02
C GLY A 366 -13.20 -20.48 26.50
N ARG A 367 -12.20 -20.56 27.40
CA ARG A 367 -10.80 -20.17 27.14
C ARG A 367 -9.91 -21.41 27.07
N VAL A 368 -9.15 -21.57 25.98
CA VAL A 368 -8.25 -22.71 25.75
C VAL A 368 -6.81 -22.26 25.59
N ALA A 369 -5.88 -23.08 26.08
CA ALA A 369 -4.46 -22.89 25.81
C ALA A 369 -4.17 -23.08 24.31
N ALA A 370 -3.43 -22.14 23.74
CA ALA A 370 -3.04 -22.13 22.35
C ALA A 370 -1.61 -21.56 22.20
N THR A 371 -1.05 -21.73 21.01
CA THR A 371 0.22 -21.13 20.62
C THR A 371 -0.05 -19.89 19.79
N GLY A 372 0.27 -18.72 20.34
CA GLY A 372 0.31 -17.47 19.61
C GLY A 372 1.55 -17.40 18.73
N PHE A 373 1.48 -16.65 17.64
CA PHE A 373 2.62 -16.40 16.77
C PHE A 373 2.62 -14.97 16.25
N ALA A 374 3.83 -14.49 15.91
CA ALA A 374 4.05 -13.25 15.18
C ALA A 374 5.17 -13.43 14.15
N ALA A 375 5.01 -12.83 12.97
CA ALA A 375 6.02 -12.78 11.93
C ALA A 375 5.84 -11.54 11.04
N LEU A 376 6.91 -11.18 10.32
CA LEU A 376 6.86 -10.17 9.27
C LEU A 376 6.94 -10.88 7.92
N ALA A 377 5.82 -10.86 7.18
CA ALA A 377 5.79 -11.35 5.82
C ALA A 377 6.26 -10.26 4.84
N PRO A 378 6.72 -10.62 3.63
CA PRO A 378 7.10 -9.66 2.60
C PRO A 378 5.98 -8.65 2.28
N SER A 379 6.38 -7.45 1.85
CA SER A 379 5.43 -6.44 1.39
C SER A 379 4.70 -6.94 0.14
N PRO A 380 3.39 -6.64 -0.01
CA PRO A 380 2.70 -6.75 -1.28
C PRO A 380 3.44 -5.93 -2.36
N ARG A 381 3.42 -6.39 -3.62
CA ARG A 381 4.14 -5.76 -4.74
C ARG A 381 3.28 -4.74 -5.51
N GLY A 382 2.03 -4.50 -5.11
CA GLY A 382 1.12 -3.55 -5.74
C GLY A 382 1.29 -2.09 -5.27
N ALA A 383 0.91 -1.14 -6.13
CA ALA A 383 0.85 0.28 -5.77
C ALA A 383 -0.34 0.61 -4.84
N ALA A 384 -1.35 -0.26 -4.82
CA ALA A 384 -2.49 -0.17 -3.93
C ALA A 384 -2.24 -0.88 -2.59
N PRO A 385 -2.80 -0.38 -1.48
CA PRO A 385 -2.73 -1.09 -0.21
C PRO A 385 -3.59 -2.37 -0.23
N LEU A 386 -2.97 -3.51 0.07
CA LEU A 386 -3.68 -4.78 0.30
C LEU A 386 -4.22 -4.81 1.74
N LEU A 387 -5.52 -4.56 1.91
CA LEU A 387 -6.15 -4.49 3.22
C LEU A 387 -6.49 -5.86 3.82
N GLN A 388 -6.58 -6.92 3.01
CA GLN A 388 -6.97 -8.24 3.51
C GLN A 388 -6.11 -9.33 2.84
N PRO A 389 -4.84 -9.48 3.27
CA PRO A 389 -3.93 -10.50 2.76
C PRO A 389 -4.37 -11.92 3.16
N ARG A 390 -3.86 -12.93 2.46
CA ARG A 390 -4.25 -14.34 2.64
C ARG A 390 -3.10 -15.20 3.13
N PHE A 391 -3.44 -16.27 3.84
CA PHE A 391 -2.46 -17.17 4.45
C PHE A 391 -2.86 -18.63 4.30
N ARG A 392 -1.92 -19.52 4.57
CA ARG A 392 -2.12 -20.96 4.65
C ARG A 392 -1.55 -21.48 5.96
N LEU A 393 -2.33 -22.29 6.67
CA LEU A 393 -1.82 -23.18 7.72
C LEU A 393 -1.26 -24.43 7.04
N LEU A 394 0.04 -24.65 7.16
CA LEU A 394 0.73 -25.80 6.58
C LEU A 394 0.69 -26.98 7.55
N LEU A 395 0.33 -28.16 7.06
CA LEU A 395 0.32 -29.40 7.85
C LEU A 395 1.51 -30.29 7.50
N ARG A 396 1.97 -31.09 8.47
CA ARG A 396 3.06 -32.06 8.26
C ARG A 396 2.78 -33.11 7.19
N SER A 397 1.50 -33.37 6.90
CA SER A 397 1.06 -34.24 5.80
C SER A 397 1.32 -33.68 4.39
N GLY A 398 1.70 -32.40 4.26
CA GLY A 398 1.78 -31.69 2.99
C GLY A 398 0.48 -30.98 2.58
N ALA A 399 -0.66 -31.30 3.21
CA ALA A 399 -1.90 -30.56 3.06
C ALA A 399 -1.84 -29.15 3.70
N TYR A 400 -2.79 -28.29 3.36
CA TYR A 400 -2.93 -26.97 3.97
C TYR A 400 -4.40 -26.57 4.17
N HIS A 401 -4.63 -25.66 5.12
CA HIS A 401 -5.91 -24.97 5.28
C HIS A 401 -5.76 -23.48 4.93
N PRO A 402 -6.68 -22.90 4.15
CA PRO A 402 -6.65 -21.45 3.88
C PRO A 402 -7.07 -20.67 5.13
N LEU A 403 -6.40 -19.55 5.36
CA LEU A 403 -6.70 -18.60 6.42
C LEU A 403 -6.88 -17.21 5.82
N VAL A 404 -7.98 -16.55 6.16
CA VAL A 404 -8.33 -15.21 5.68
C VAL A 404 -8.76 -14.37 6.89
N PRO A 405 -8.00 -13.33 7.28
CA PRO A 405 -8.34 -12.47 8.41
C PRO A 405 -9.47 -11.50 8.06
N ALA A 406 -9.94 -10.75 9.06
CA ALA A 406 -10.71 -9.54 8.79
C ALA A 406 -9.85 -8.49 8.04
N PRO A 407 -10.45 -7.59 7.25
CA PRO A 407 -9.71 -6.47 6.66
C PRO A 407 -9.02 -5.62 7.71
N GLN A 408 -7.79 -5.20 7.44
CA GLN A 408 -7.08 -4.25 8.26
C GLN A 408 -7.76 -2.87 8.24
N PRO A 409 -7.59 -2.05 9.28
CA PRO A 409 -8.08 -0.68 9.29
C PRO A 409 -7.47 0.16 8.16
N ALA A 410 -8.30 0.94 7.47
CA ALA A 410 -7.84 1.82 6.40
C ALA A 410 -7.18 3.12 6.92
N ASP A 411 -7.54 3.57 8.13
CA ASP A 411 -6.87 4.69 8.80
C ASP A 411 -5.54 4.21 9.42
N PRO A 412 -4.39 4.81 9.07
CA PRO A 412 -3.10 4.47 9.65
C PRO A 412 -3.05 4.56 11.18
N ALA A 413 -3.83 5.46 11.80
CA ALA A 413 -3.87 5.59 13.25
C ALA A 413 -4.51 4.35 13.92
N GLU A 414 -5.62 3.86 13.37
CA GLU A 414 -6.28 2.63 13.82
C GLU A 414 -5.41 1.40 13.57
N ALA A 415 -4.78 1.32 12.40
CA ALA A 415 -3.84 0.24 12.07
C ALA A 415 -2.62 0.24 13.02
N ARG A 416 -2.07 1.41 13.37
CA ARG A 416 -1.00 1.54 14.37
C ARG A 416 -1.47 1.05 15.74
N ALA A 417 -2.67 1.43 16.14
CA ALA A 417 -3.26 0.97 17.40
C ALA A 417 -3.46 -0.56 17.42
N ALA A 418 -3.83 -1.16 16.29
CA ALA A 418 -3.90 -2.61 16.13
C ALA A 418 -2.52 -3.27 16.22
N ALA A 419 -1.49 -2.68 15.59
CA ALA A 419 -0.10 -3.18 15.67
C ALA A 419 0.41 -3.22 17.11
N LEU A 420 0.12 -2.17 17.90
CA LEU A 420 0.53 -2.07 19.31
C LEU A 420 -0.20 -3.06 20.23
N ARG A 421 -1.32 -3.63 19.79
CA ARG A 421 -2.07 -4.68 20.51
C ARG A 421 -1.86 -6.08 19.93
N ALA A 422 -1.09 -6.21 18.84
CA ALA A 422 -1.00 -7.45 18.07
C ALA A 422 -0.28 -8.57 18.82
N VAL A 423 0.59 -8.23 19.78
CA VAL A 423 1.35 -9.17 20.62
C VAL A 423 1.20 -8.74 22.09
N PRO A 424 0.87 -9.66 23.02
CA PRO A 424 0.83 -9.34 24.43
C PRO A 424 2.21 -8.85 24.91
N PRO A 425 2.29 -7.74 25.66
CA PRO A 425 3.58 -7.10 25.91
C PRO A 425 4.61 -7.95 26.67
N GLN A 426 4.17 -8.89 27.51
CA GLN A 426 5.05 -9.82 28.22
C GLN A 426 5.76 -10.83 27.29
N HIS A 427 5.28 -10.99 26.06
CA HIS A 427 5.87 -11.90 25.06
C HIS A 427 6.69 -11.16 24.00
N VAL A 428 6.86 -9.84 24.13
CA VAL A 428 7.69 -9.05 23.22
C VAL A 428 9.17 -9.18 23.62
N SER A 429 9.93 -9.95 22.83
CA SER A 429 11.39 -9.98 22.91
C SER A 429 12.01 -8.81 22.12
N GLU A 430 13.29 -8.51 22.39
CA GLU A 430 14.03 -7.47 21.63
C GLU A 430 14.08 -7.79 20.13
N THR A 431 14.29 -9.05 19.77
CA THR A 431 14.30 -9.51 18.37
C THR A 431 12.95 -9.37 17.70
N LEU A 432 11.85 -9.73 18.39
CA LEU A 432 10.50 -9.58 17.86
C LEU A 432 10.15 -8.09 17.70
N LEU A 433 10.50 -7.26 18.68
CA LEU A 433 10.28 -5.83 18.62
C LEU A 433 11.03 -5.21 17.43
N ALA A 434 12.34 -5.48 17.30
CA ALA A 434 13.18 -4.87 16.29
C ALA A 434 12.84 -5.34 14.86
N ASN A 435 12.66 -6.65 14.68
CA ASN A 435 12.59 -7.23 13.33
C ASN A 435 11.15 -7.39 12.80
N VAL A 436 10.14 -7.38 13.67
CA VAL A 436 8.75 -7.62 13.27
C VAL A 436 7.85 -6.41 13.56
N LEU A 437 7.86 -5.89 14.78
CA LEU A 437 6.91 -4.85 15.19
C LEU A 437 7.35 -3.45 14.75
N THR A 438 8.63 -3.10 14.98
CA THR A 438 9.18 -1.75 14.73
C THR A 438 9.00 -1.28 13.29
N PRO A 439 9.30 -2.07 12.24
CA PRO A 439 9.16 -1.60 10.86
C PRO A 439 7.73 -1.19 10.52
N VAL A 440 6.75 -1.97 10.98
CA VAL A 440 5.32 -1.73 10.73
C VAL A 440 4.78 -0.58 11.58
N ILE A 441 5.12 -0.53 12.87
CA ILE A 441 4.71 0.57 13.78
C ILE A 441 5.26 1.90 13.27
N ALA A 442 6.54 1.96 12.90
CA ALA A 442 7.19 3.17 12.41
C ALA A 442 6.56 3.67 11.11
N GLU A 443 6.31 2.78 10.14
CA GLU A 443 5.66 3.13 8.87
C GLU A 443 4.22 3.65 9.08
N LEU A 444 3.42 2.97 9.90
CA LEU A 444 2.05 3.40 10.21
C LEU A 444 2.03 4.71 10.99
N HIS A 445 2.99 4.91 11.91
CA HIS A 445 3.12 6.17 12.64
C HIS A 445 3.47 7.32 11.70
N ARG A 446 4.48 7.17 10.84
CA ARG A 446 4.87 8.19 9.84
C ARG A 446 3.71 8.55 8.91
N ARG A 447 2.94 7.56 8.43
CA ARG A 447 1.73 7.80 7.61
C ARG A 447 0.64 8.55 8.35
N THR A 448 0.49 8.30 9.65
CA THR A 448 -0.45 9.05 10.49
C THR A 448 -0.03 10.50 10.56
N GLN A 449 1.27 10.76 10.77
CA GLN A 449 1.80 12.11 10.85
C GLN A 449 1.74 12.84 9.49
N ALA A 450 1.99 12.17 8.37
CA ALA A 450 1.96 12.79 7.04
C ALA A 450 0.57 13.31 6.61
N ARG A 451 -0.52 12.86 7.26
CA ARG A 451 -1.91 13.18 6.88
C ARG A 451 -2.52 14.37 7.63
N ALA A 452 -1.80 15.03 8.54
CA ALA A 452 -2.37 16.12 9.32
C ALA A 452 -2.11 17.49 8.67
N ASN A 453 -3.19 18.23 8.41
CA ASN A 453 -3.16 19.59 7.89
C ASN A 453 -2.76 20.62 8.96
N ALA A 454 -2.59 21.87 8.53
CA ALA A 454 -2.32 22.99 9.43
C ALA A 454 -3.47 23.22 10.44
N PRO A 455 -3.18 23.61 11.69
CA PRO A 455 -4.21 23.84 12.69
C PRO A 455 -5.10 25.03 12.33
N ARG A 456 -6.38 24.96 12.69
CA ARG A 456 -7.31 26.09 12.62
C ARG A 456 -7.07 27.02 13.81
N LEU A 457 -6.97 28.32 13.53
CA LEU A 457 -6.59 29.31 14.55
C LEU A 457 -7.79 30.15 14.97
N HIS A 458 -8.03 30.21 16.28
CA HIS A 458 -9.06 31.03 16.91
C HIS A 458 -8.38 32.03 17.84
N ARG A 459 -8.63 33.32 17.63
CA ARG A 459 -8.07 34.41 18.44
C ARG A 459 -9.12 34.90 19.42
N ILE A 460 -8.80 34.83 20.71
CA ILE A 460 -9.68 35.25 21.80
C ILE A 460 -9.03 36.43 22.51
N GLY A 461 -9.62 37.62 22.32
CA GLY A 461 -9.05 38.89 22.77
C GLY A 461 -7.93 39.44 21.89
N GLU A 462 -7.37 40.58 22.29
CA GLU A 462 -6.23 41.21 21.60
C GLU A 462 -4.90 40.59 22.06
N LEU A 463 -4.23 39.86 21.16
CA LEU A 463 -2.97 39.21 21.47
C LEU A 463 -1.84 40.25 21.70
N PRO A 464 -0.88 39.98 22.61
CA PRO A 464 0.28 40.84 22.80
C PRO A 464 1.05 41.07 21.49
N ALA A 465 1.36 42.33 21.19
CA ALA A 465 2.06 42.70 19.96
C ALA A 465 3.52 42.23 19.92
N ARG A 466 4.21 42.26 21.07
CA ARG A 466 5.63 41.87 21.22
C ARG A 466 5.85 41.07 22.51
N PRO A 467 5.33 39.83 22.59
CA PRO A 467 5.58 38.99 23.76
C PRO A 467 7.08 38.65 23.84
N LYS A 468 7.63 38.63 25.05
CA LYS A 468 8.99 38.12 25.32
C LYS A 468 8.99 36.59 25.42
N ALA A 469 7.89 36.01 25.90
CA ALA A 469 7.74 34.58 26.06
C ALA A 469 6.42 34.10 25.42
N SER A 470 6.45 32.91 24.84
CA SER A 470 5.25 32.21 24.38
C SER A 470 5.08 30.94 25.19
N VAL A 471 3.93 30.81 25.85
CA VAL A 471 3.57 29.62 26.63
C VAL A 471 2.68 28.75 25.78
N VAL A 472 3.18 27.57 25.42
CA VAL A 472 2.52 26.60 24.57
C VAL A 472 2.04 25.44 25.42
N ILE A 473 0.73 25.18 25.34
CA ILE A 473 0.07 24.19 26.20
C ILE A 473 -0.80 23.27 25.35
N PRO A 474 -0.41 21.99 25.18
CA PRO A 474 -1.22 21.02 24.48
C PRO A 474 -2.42 20.59 25.35
N LEU A 475 -3.58 20.47 24.71
CA LEU A 475 -4.85 20.08 25.31
C LEU A 475 -5.35 18.79 24.67
N TYR A 476 -5.75 17.82 25.49
CA TYR A 476 -6.39 16.59 25.02
C TYR A 476 -7.34 16.04 26.09
N LYS A 477 -8.64 16.00 25.77
CA LYS A 477 -9.74 15.44 26.56
C LYS A 477 -10.00 16.07 27.94
N ALA A 478 -9.01 16.14 28.82
CA ALA A 478 -9.14 16.70 30.16
C ALA A 478 -8.97 18.23 30.14
N LEU A 479 -10.06 18.96 30.40
CA LEU A 479 -10.10 20.42 30.29
C LEU A 479 -10.35 21.15 31.62
N ASP A 480 -10.61 20.39 32.69
CA ASP A 480 -11.00 20.95 33.99
C ASP A 480 -9.94 21.90 34.57
N PHE A 481 -8.66 21.63 34.26
CA PHE A 481 -7.53 22.38 34.79
C PHE A 481 -7.31 23.75 34.14
N LEU A 482 -7.88 24.01 32.95
CA LEU A 482 -7.72 25.29 32.26
C LEU A 482 -8.20 26.46 33.13
N ARG A 483 -9.24 26.25 33.93
CA ARG A 483 -9.80 27.29 34.82
C ARG A 483 -8.77 27.76 35.85
N PHE A 484 -8.08 26.82 36.48
CA PHE A 484 -7.06 27.13 37.48
C PHE A 484 -5.81 27.73 36.84
N GLN A 485 -5.41 27.18 35.69
CA GLN A 485 -4.22 27.60 34.98
C GLN A 485 -4.35 29.03 34.42
N ILE A 486 -5.45 29.34 33.72
CA ILE A 486 -5.71 30.70 33.21
C ILE A 486 -5.81 31.69 34.37
N ALA A 487 -6.51 31.35 35.46
CA ALA A 487 -6.60 32.22 36.62
C ALA A 487 -5.21 32.53 37.20
N ALA A 488 -4.37 31.52 37.37
CA ALA A 488 -3.01 31.69 37.89
C ALA A 488 -2.13 32.56 36.97
N PHE A 489 -2.19 32.34 35.65
CA PHE A 489 -1.45 33.13 34.67
C PHE A 489 -1.96 34.57 34.58
N ALA A 490 -3.28 34.75 34.65
CA ALA A 490 -3.87 36.07 34.68
C ALA A 490 -3.48 36.82 35.96
N MET A 491 -3.32 36.17 37.11
CA MET A 491 -2.92 36.88 38.33
C MET A 491 -1.44 37.25 38.38
N ASP A 492 -0.62 36.69 37.49
CA ASP A 492 0.81 37.04 37.38
C ASP A 492 1.03 38.33 36.55
N PRO A 493 1.48 39.44 37.19
CA PRO A 493 1.68 40.71 36.49
C PRO A 493 2.74 40.64 35.38
N TRP A 494 3.80 39.85 35.60
CA TRP A 494 4.85 39.71 34.60
C TRP A 494 4.33 38.94 33.39
N PHE A 495 3.59 37.85 33.62
CA PHE A 495 2.97 37.08 32.55
C PHE A 495 2.07 37.95 31.69
N ARG A 496 1.11 38.67 32.30
CA ARG A 496 0.16 39.53 31.56
C ARG A 496 0.85 40.54 30.64
N GLN A 497 1.98 41.09 31.08
CA GLN A 497 2.68 42.13 30.33
C GLN A 497 3.66 41.58 29.28
N ASN A 498 4.20 40.38 29.48
CA ASN A 498 5.36 39.90 28.72
C ASN A 498 5.14 38.56 28.01
N ALA A 499 4.06 37.84 28.30
CA ALA A 499 3.82 36.51 27.74
C ALA A 499 2.57 36.47 26.87
N GLU A 500 2.59 35.61 25.86
CA GLU A 500 1.38 35.15 25.17
C GLU A 500 1.06 33.70 25.54
N LEU A 501 -0.23 33.35 25.50
CA LEU A 501 -0.73 32.02 25.79
C LEU A 501 -1.29 31.36 24.52
N ILE A 502 -0.75 30.20 24.19
CA ILE A 502 -1.12 29.40 23.04
C ILE A 502 -1.61 28.04 23.53
N TYR A 503 -2.91 27.79 23.40
CA TYR A 503 -3.48 26.46 23.62
C TYR A 503 -3.53 25.69 22.30
N VAL A 504 -3.06 24.45 22.30
CA VAL A 504 -3.10 23.57 21.13
C VAL A 504 -4.02 22.39 21.41
N LEU A 505 -5.21 22.40 20.83
CA LEU A 505 -6.21 21.36 21.02
C LEU A 505 -6.00 20.21 20.04
N ASP A 506 -5.65 19.04 20.59
CA ASP A 506 -5.39 17.80 19.85
C ASP A 506 -6.61 16.84 19.83
N SER A 507 -7.75 17.28 20.39
CA SER A 507 -9.08 16.66 20.31
C SER A 507 -10.06 17.60 19.58
N PRO A 508 -10.00 17.69 18.23
CA PRO A 508 -10.84 18.59 17.43
C PRO A 508 -12.35 18.48 17.69
N GLU A 509 -12.81 17.30 18.12
CA GLU A 509 -14.19 17.05 18.50
C GLU A 509 -14.66 17.92 19.68
N GLN A 510 -13.74 18.47 20.48
CA GLN A 510 -14.05 19.38 21.61
C GLN A 510 -13.85 20.86 21.27
N ALA A 511 -13.58 21.21 20.00
CA ALA A 511 -13.22 22.59 19.63
C ALA A 511 -14.23 23.64 20.07
N ALA A 512 -15.52 23.42 19.84
CA ALA A 512 -16.57 24.36 20.20
C ALA A 512 -16.70 24.54 21.72
N GLU A 513 -16.57 23.46 22.50
CA GLU A 513 -16.61 23.49 23.96
C GLU A 513 -15.41 24.27 24.53
N VAL A 514 -14.21 24.00 24.00
CA VAL A 514 -12.96 24.65 24.43
C VAL A 514 -12.97 26.14 24.07
N GLU A 515 -13.41 26.49 22.86
CA GLU A 515 -13.54 27.89 22.42
C GLU A 515 -14.51 28.67 23.31
N HIS A 516 -15.67 28.09 23.62
CA HIS A 516 -16.64 28.70 24.53
C HIS A 516 -16.08 28.89 25.94
N LEU A 517 -15.42 27.86 26.49
CA LEU A 517 -14.79 27.90 27.81
C LEU A 517 -13.72 29.00 27.88
N ILE A 518 -12.79 29.05 26.93
CA ILE A 518 -11.72 30.05 26.91
C ILE A 518 -12.30 31.46 26.69
N GLY A 519 -13.32 31.60 25.83
CA GLY A 519 -14.02 32.87 25.64
C GLY A 519 -14.63 33.40 26.94
N GLY A 520 -15.31 32.54 27.71
CA GLY A 520 -15.83 32.90 29.03
C GLY A 520 -14.73 33.27 30.03
N LEU A 521 -13.64 32.50 30.08
CA LEU A 521 -12.49 32.80 30.96
C LEU A 521 -11.79 34.11 30.57
N HIS A 522 -11.72 34.43 29.28
CA HIS A 522 -11.20 35.71 28.80
C HIS A 522 -12.04 36.89 29.29
N LEU A 523 -13.38 36.79 29.25
CA LEU A 523 -14.26 37.84 29.77
C LEU A 523 -14.06 38.09 31.28
N VAL A 524 -13.75 37.04 32.04
CA VAL A 524 -13.54 37.14 33.50
C VAL A 524 -12.14 37.66 33.86
N TYR A 525 -11.10 37.14 33.21
CA TYR A 525 -9.71 37.39 33.60
C TYR A 525 -8.94 38.35 32.70
N GLY A 526 -9.50 38.68 31.53
CA GLY A 526 -8.91 39.57 30.52
C GLY A 526 -7.64 39.04 29.85
N LEU A 527 -7.30 37.75 30.03
CA LEU A 527 -6.09 37.17 29.46
C LEU A 527 -6.34 36.76 27.99
N PRO A 528 -5.62 37.30 27.00
CA PRO A 528 -5.78 36.93 25.60
C PRO A 528 -5.21 35.54 25.33
N VAL A 529 -5.85 34.79 24.42
CA VAL A 529 -5.45 33.41 24.10
C VAL A 529 -5.51 33.18 22.60
N LEU A 530 -4.48 32.50 22.07
CA LEU A 530 -4.52 31.87 20.76
C LEU A 530 -4.87 30.39 20.93
N LEU A 531 -6.01 29.96 20.41
CA LEU A 531 -6.39 28.55 20.36
C LEU A 531 -6.08 28.00 18.96
N ALA A 532 -5.19 27.01 18.89
CA ALA A 532 -4.87 26.26 17.68
C ALA A 532 -5.54 24.88 17.75
N VAL A 533 -6.49 24.61 16.85
CA VAL A 533 -7.23 23.34 16.80
C VAL A 533 -6.62 22.45 15.73
N MET A 534 -6.01 21.35 16.15
CA MET A 534 -5.46 20.33 15.26
C MET A 534 -6.58 19.60 14.52
N GLU A 535 -6.34 19.14 13.29
CA GLU A 535 -7.32 18.37 12.52
C GLU A 535 -7.59 16.98 13.10
N ARG A 536 -6.59 16.43 13.81
CA ARG A 536 -6.66 15.14 14.49
C ARG A 536 -5.60 15.06 15.57
N ASN A 537 -5.73 14.06 16.45
CA ASN A 537 -4.72 13.76 17.45
C ASN A 537 -3.36 13.40 16.82
N GLY A 538 -2.40 14.30 16.96
CA GLY A 538 -1.01 14.14 16.54
C GLY A 538 -0.07 13.68 17.66
N GLY A 539 -0.52 13.75 18.91
CA GLY A 539 0.27 13.47 20.10
C GLY A 539 0.95 14.71 20.69
N TYR A 540 1.49 14.55 21.89
CA TYR A 540 2.10 15.64 22.69
C TYR A 540 3.21 16.38 21.92
N ALA A 541 4.19 15.66 21.40
CA ALA A 541 5.30 16.25 20.64
C ALA A 541 4.83 17.14 19.48
N ARG A 542 3.87 16.65 18.69
CA ARG A 542 3.35 17.38 17.55
C ARG A 542 2.51 18.59 17.95
N ALA A 543 1.67 18.47 18.98
CA ALA A 543 0.91 19.59 19.50
C ALA A 543 1.84 20.71 20.03
N CYS A 544 2.89 20.33 20.76
CA CYS A 544 3.93 21.27 21.20
C CYS A 544 4.66 21.92 20.02
N ASN A 545 5.08 21.17 19.01
CA ASN A 545 5.74 21.71 17.82
C ASN A 545 4.82 22.66 17.04
N ALA A 546 3.54 22.30 16.88
CA ALA A 546 2.55 23.14 16.21
C ALA A 546 2.34 24.46 16.94
N GLY A 547 2.26 24.44 18.27
CA GLY A 547 2.19 25.67 19.07
C GLY A 547 3.48 26.49 19.04
N ALA A 548 4.64 25.83 19.10
CA ALA A 548 5.94 26.49 19.00
C ALA A 548 6.13 27.19 17.64
N ALA A 549 5.60 26.63 16.55
CA ALA A 549 5.62 27.26 15.23
C ALA A 549 4.74 28.53 15.14
N LEU A 550 3.78 28.70 16.05
CA LEU A 550 2.92 29.88 16.14
C LEU A 550 3.46 30.93 17.14
N ALA A 551 4.47 30.56 17.93
CA ALA A 551 5.04 31.41 18.98
C ALA A 551 5.80 32.60 18.39
N ARG A 552 5.62 33.78 19.00
CA ARG A 552 6.31 35.03 18.63
C ARG A 552 7.37 35.48 19.63
N GLY A 553 7.37 34.93 20.84
CA GLY A 553 8.33 35.24 21.89
C GLY A 553 9.70 34.62 21.65
N ASP A 554 10.73 35.25 22.22
CA ASP A 554 12.11 34.74 22.15
C ASP A 554 12.32 33.55 23.09
N VAL A 555 11.50 33.47 24.15
CA VAL A 555 11.46 32.35 25.10
C VAL A 555 10.24 31.48 24.81
N LEU A 556 10.44 30.17 24.77
CA LEU A 556 9.37 29.18 24.73
C LEU A 556 9.24 28.50 26.09
N ALA A 557 8.01 28.45 26.62
CA ALA A 557 7.65 27.62 27.75
C ALA A 557 6.66 26.56 27.28
N LEU A 558 7.08 25.30 27.33
CA LEU A 558 6.28 24.13 26.99
C LEU A 558 5.73 23.58 28.30
N VAL A 559 4.42 23.65 28.49
CA VAL A 559 3.78 23.40 29.80
C VAL A 559 2.57 22.50 29.61
N ASN A 560 2.37 21.52 30.50
CA ASN A 560 1.17 20.68 30.48
C ASN A 560 -0.07 21.46 30.93
N SER A 561 -1.26 21.00 30.53
CA SER A 561 -2.54 21.65 30.83
C SER A 561 -2.97 21.57 32.30
N ASP A 562 -2.36 20.67 33.07
CA ASP A 562 -2.60 20.41 34.50
C ASP A 562 -1.45 20.92 35.39
N VAL A 563 -0.60 21.79 34.85
CA VAL A 563 0.47 22.45 35.60
C VAL A 563 0.06 23.87 36.01
N VAL A 564 0.16 24.15 37.31
CA VAL A 564 -0.24 25.43 37.91
C VAL A 564 0.88 25.97 38.81
N PRO A 565 1.32 27.24 38.64
CA PRO A 565 2.37 27.81 39.47
C PRO A 565 1.94 28.02 40.91
N VAL A 566 2.87 27.80 41.86
CA VAL A 566 2.65 28.07 43.29
C VAL A 566 2.64 29.58 43.58
N SER A 567 3.45 30.35 42.86
CA SER A 567 3.64 31.79 43.06
C SER A 567 3.83 32.52 41.73
N HIS A 568 3.58 33.83 41.75
CA HIS A 568 3.83 34.72 40.61
C HIS A 568 5.32 34.84 40.28
N GLY A 569 5.64 35.27 39.06
CA GLY A 569 7.01 35.46 38.59
C GLY A 569 7.70 34.16 38.17
N TRP A 570 6.99 33.03 38.15
CA TRP A 570 7.54 31.71 37.84
C TRP A 570 8.23 31.69 36.44
N LEU A 571 7.55 32.23 35.42
CA LEU A 571 8.06 32.22 34.05
C LEU A 571 9.22 33.20 33.89
N GLN A 572 9.16 34.36 34.55
CA GLN A 572 10.26 35.32 34.57
C GLN A 572 11.52 34.68 35.15
N ALA A 573 11.38 33.98 36.27
CA ALA A 573 12.48 33.31 36.95
C ALA A 573 13.09 32.19 36.09
N LEU A 574 12.28 31.37 35.42
CA LEU A 574 12.80 30.34 34.52
C LEU A 574 13.48 30.97 33.29
N ALA A 575 12.86 31.97 32.68
CA ALA A 575 13.40 32.67 31.51
C ALA A 575 14.74 33.36 31.80
N SER A 576 14.89 33.99 32.98
CA SER A 576 16.14 34.67 33.36
C SER A 576 17.34 33.73 33.52
N ARG A 577 17.11 32.41 33.62
CA ARG A 577 18.15 31.39 33.72
C ARG A 577 18.68 30.91 32.38
N LEU A 578 18.06 31.30 31.27
CA LEU A 578 18.58 31.07 29.92
C LEU A 578 19.81 31.97 29.70
N ASP A 579 20.95 31.55 30.24
CA ASP A 579 22.21 32.27 30.20
C ASP A 579 23.16 31.69 29.15
N GLY A 580 23.43 32.48 28.11
CA GLY A 580 24.36 32.15 27.03
C GLY A 580 25.80 31.93 27.50
N ARG A 581 26.25 32.61 28.57
CA ARG A 581 27.60 32.45 29.15
C ARG A 581 27.74 31.12 29.88
N ARG A 582 26.74 30.75 30.68
CA ARG A 582 26.63 29.41 31.30
C ARG A 582 26.18 28.34 30.30
N ARG A 583 25.97 28.67 29.01
CA ARG A 583 25.50 27.73 27.98
C ARG A 583 24.23 26.98 28.42
N ILE A 584 23.33 27.59 29.19
CA ILE A 584 22.08 26.95 29.59
C ILE A 584 21.15 26.95 28.38
N GLY A 585 20.72 25.77 27.96
CA GLY A 585 19.82 25.59 26.83
C GLY A 585 18.37 25.45 27.25
N ALA A 586 18.10 24.76 28.36
CA ALA A 586 16.76 24.63 28.90
C ALA A 586 16.76 24.61 30.43
N VAL A 587 15.62 25.00 31.00
CA VAL A 587 15.39 25.10 32.44
C VAL A 587 14.09 24.40 32.79
N GLY A 588 14.12 23.54 33.81
CA GLY A 588 12.94 22.90 34.39
C GLY A 588 12.74 23.31 35.85
N PRO A 589 11.50 23.52 36.29
CA PRO A 589 11.16 23.91 37.66
C PRO A 589 11.14 22.70 38.61
N LYS A 590 10.87 22.95 39.90
CA LYS A 590 10.40 21.92 40.83
C LYS A 590 8.93 21.64 40.59
N LEU A 591 8.58 20.37 40.39
CA LEU A 591 7.19 19.94 40.31
C LEU A 591 6.77 19.20 41.58
N LEU A 592 5.59 19.55 42.07
CA LEU A 592 4.96 18.98 43.25
C LEU A 592 3.68 18.23 42.85
N PHE A 593 3.43 17.11 43.52
CA PHE A 593 2.12 16.48 43.55
C PHE A 593 1.13 17.33 44.35
N GLU A 594 -0.16 17.01 44.26
CA GLU A 594 -1.24 17.71 44.97
C GLU A 594 -1.11 17.65 46.50
N ASP A 595 -0.42 16.63 47.04
CA ASP A 595 -0.12 16.47 48.46
C ASP A 595 1.13 17.24 48.91
N GLY A 596 1.79 17.94 47.98
CA GLY A 596 3.02 18.69 48.21
C GLY A 596 4.29 17.83 48.20
N SER A 597 4.22 16.53 47.95
CA SER A 597 5.41 15.71 47.75
C SER A 597 6.09 16.02 46.40
N LEU A 598 7.39 15.75 46.30
CA LEU A 598 8.18 16.01 45.10
C LEU A 598 7.78 15.07 43.97
N GLN A 599 7.48 15.63 42.80
CA GLN A 599 7.28 14.88 41.56
C GLN A 599 8.49 14.99 40.63
N HIS A 600 9.16 16.15 40.60
CA HIS A 600 10.32 16.39 39.75
C HIS A 600 11.33 17.34 40.39
N ALA A 601 12.60 16.93 40.39
CA ALA A 601 13.75 17.76 40.75
C ALA A 601 14.89 17.60 39.72
N GLY A 602 14.53 17.56 38.43
CA GLY A 602 15.38 17.08 37.34
C GLY A 602 15.27 15.57 37.11
N MET A 603 15.80 15.11 35.99
CA MET A 603 15.80 13.71 35.57
C MET A 603 17.20 13.13 35.38
N TYR A 604 17.29 11.81 35.53
CA TYR A 604 18.46 11.01 35.20
C TYR A 604 18.07 9.74 34.46
N PHE A 605 19.09 9.08 33.89
CA PHE A 605 18.91 7.85 33.14
C PHE A 605 19.54 6.67 33.87
N GLU A 606 18.80 5.57 33.95
CA GLU A 606 19.28 4.34 34.56
C GLU A 606 18.91 3.13 33.69
N ARG A 607 19.70 2.06 33.79
CA ARG A 607 19.38 0.82 33.10
C ARG A 607 18.52 -0.05 34.00
N ASP A 608 17.45 -0.61 33.45
CA ASP A 608 16.71 -1.66 34.13
C ASP A 608 17.47 -3.00 34.13
N HIS A 609 16.88 -4.03 34.72
CA HIS A 609 17.44 -5.38 34.78
C HIS A 609 17.67 -6.04 33.40
N ARG A 610 17.07 -5.51 32.33
CA ARG A 610 17.27 -5.95 30.94
C ARG A 610 18.26 -5.05 30.19
N GLY A 611 18.87 -4.08 30.86
CA GLY A 611 19.83 -3.16 30.27
C GLY A 611 19.21 -1.99 29.50
N ARG A 612 17.89 -1.78 29.57
CA ARG A 612 17.17 -0.71 28.85
C ARG A 612 17.26 0.62 29.58
N TRP A 613 17.45 1.71 28.85
CA TRP A 613 17.53 3.06 29.44
C TRP A 613 16.15 3.60 29.81
N LEU A 614 15.97 3.88 31.10
CA LEU A 614 14.76 4.44 31.69
C LEU A 614 14.97 5.86 32.18
N ASN A 615 13.92 6.67 32.08
CA ASN A 615 13.87 8.04 32.60
C ASN A 615 13.39 8.00 34.06
N HIS A 616 14.18 8.58 34.96
CA HIS A 616 13.85 8.68 36.37
C HIS A 616 13.91 10.12 36.86
N HIS A 617 13.04 10.45 37.81
CA HIS A 617 13.00 11.77 38.45
C HIS A 617 13.78 11.73 39.75
N PHE A 618 14.67 12.70 39.97
CA PHE A 618 15.37 12.81 41.25
C PHE A 618 14.38 13.06 42.38
N TYR A 619 14.53 12.31 43.47
CA TYR A 619 13.82 12.50 44.74
C TYR A 619 12.29 12.44 44.66
N LYS A 620 11.73 11.78 43.63
CA LYS A 620 10.28 11.59 43.49
C LYS A 620 9.70 10.89 44.74
N GLY A 621 8.60 11.44 45.27
CA GLY A 621 7.92 10.99 46.49
C GLY A 621 8.52 11.52 47.80
N MET A 622 9.66 12.24 47.76
CA MET A 622 10.23 12.86 48.97
C MET A 622 9.46 14.15 49.35
N PRO A 623 9.58 14.64 50.60
CA PRO A 623 8.93 15.88 51.02
C PRO A 623 9.37 17.11 50.19
N ARG A 624 8.47 18.10 50.02
CA ARG A 624 8.69 19.38 49.28
C ARG A 624 10.05 20.03 49.52
N PHE A 625 10.47 20.06 50.78
CA PHE A 625 11.69 20.73 51.25
C PHE A 625 12.82 19.74 51.53
N TYR A 626 12.81 18.56 50.90
CA TYR A 626 13.91 17.61 50.98
C TYR A 626 15.21 18.32 50.58
N PRO A 627 16.21 18.46 51.48
CA PRO A 627 17.30 19.42 51.26
C PRO A 627 18.04 19.24 49.93
N PRO A 628 18.39 18.02 49.48
CA PRO A 628 19.01 17.82 48.17
C PRO A 628 18.16 18.27 46.96
N ALA A 629 16.84 18.41 47.11
CA ALA A 629 15.95 18.89 46.05
C ALA A 629 15.80 20.42 46.02
N THR A 630 16.42 21.14 46.97
CA THR A 630 16.35 22.61 47.07
C THR A 630 17.53 23.33 46.43
N GLU A 631 18.47 22.59 45.83
CA GLU A 631 19.67 23.14 45.19
C GLU A 631 19.53 23.25 43.67
N GLU A 632 19.86 24.42 43.12
CA GLU A 632 19.98 24.62 41.66
C GLU A 632 21.14 23.77 41.12
N ARG A 633 20.88 22.98 40.08
CA ARG A 633 21.90 22.11 39.50
C ARG A 633 21.71 21.83 38.02
N VAL A 634 22.83 21.60 37.34
CA VAL A 634 22.82 21.01 36.00
C VAL A 634 22.42 19.54 36.10
N VAL A 635 21.45 19.14 35.31
CA VAL A 635 20.90 17.78 35.29
C VAL A 635 20.96 17.21 33.87
N PRO A 636 20.95 15.87 33.71
CA PRO A 636 20.87 15.25 32.38
C PRO A 636 19.66 15.67 31.55
N ALA A 637 18.49 15.79 32.18
CA ALA A 637 17.24 16.19 31.53
C ALA A 637 16.25 16.82 32.54
N VAL A 638 15.20 17.45 32.03
CA VAL A 638 14.01 17.89 32.77
C VAL A 638 12.76 17.40 32.03
N THR A 639 11.63 17.34 32.71
CA THR A 639 10.39 16.79 32.12
C THR A 639 9.67 17.81 31.23
N GLY A 640 8.92 17.31 30.25
CA GLY A 640 8.05 18.10 29.38
C GLY A 640 6.86 18.73 30.10
N ALA A 641 6.56 18.33 31.35
CA ALA A 641 5.48 18.96 32.11
C ALA A 641 5.69 20.48 32.29
N CYS A 642 6.94 20.92 32.43
CA CYS A 642 7.31 22.32 32.23
C CYS A 642 8.78 22.42 31.82
N LEU A 643 9.02 22.82 30.57
CA LEU A 643 10.36 23.04 30.02
C LEU A 643 10.44 24.41 29.37
N VAL A 644 11.41 25.23 29.80
CA VAL A 644 11.65 26.58 29.27
C VAL A 644 12.96 26.61 28.49
N THR A 645 12.94 27.09 27.26
CA THR A 645 14.09 27.16 26.33
C THR A 645 14.01 28.43 25.46
N SER A 646 15.08 28.80 24.77
CA SER A 646 14.97 29.84 23.74
C SER A 646 14.31 29.26 22.47
N ARG A 647 13.50 30.08 21.80
CA ARG A 647 12.84 29.69 20.54
C ARG A 647 13.87 29.34 19.47
N GLU A 648 14.92 30.16 19.34
CA GLU A 648 16.02 29.92 18.40
C GLU A 648 16.69 28.55 18.64
N LEU A 649 16.95 28.18 19.90
CA LEU A 649 17.56 26.88 20.20
C LEU A 649 16.61 25.73 19.91
N PHE A 650 15.34 25.87 20.26
CA PHE A 650 14.31 24.86 19.97
C PHE A 650 14.19 24.59 18.47
N GLU A 651 14.13 25.64 17.65
CA GLU A 651 14.13 25.55 16.18
C GLU A 651 15.43 24.91 15.68
N LYS A 652 16.59 25.34 16.19
CA LYS A 652 17.91 24.83 15.79
C LYS A 652 18.09 23.33 16.05
N VAL A 653 17.53 22.82 17.14
CA VAL A 653 17.60 21.38 17.48
C VAL A 653 16.46 20.56 16.86
N GLY A 654 15.57 21.20 16.09
CA GLY A 654 14.46 20.55 15.41
C GLY A 654 13.29 20.18 16.31
N GLY A 655 13.12 20.86 17.44
CA GLY A 655 12.01 20.67 18.37
C GLY A 655 11.86 19.26 18.93
N PHE A 656 10.65 18.91 19.36
CA PHE A 656 10.33 17.55 19.78
C PHE A 656 10.35 16.60 18.59
N THR A 657 10.90 15.41 18.77
CA THR A 657 10.75 14.36 17.76
C THR A 657 9.31 13.84 17.78
N GLU A 658 8.71 13.74 16.60
CA GLU A 658 7.34 13.22 16.43
C GLU A 658 7.33 11.72 16.12
N ASP A 659 8.43 11.00 16.37
CA ASP A 659 8.55 9.57 16.03
C ASP A 659 8.10 8.63 17.17
N TYR A 660 7.99 9.14 18.39
CA TYR A 660 7.49 8.37 19.54
C TYR A 660 5.97 8.17 19.43
N VAL A 661 5.51 6.95 19.72
CA VAL A 661 4.10 6.59 19.63
C VAL A 661 3.43 6.75 20.98
N ILE A 662 2.31 7.48 21.05
CA ILE A 662 1.50 7.62 22.28
C ILE A 662 2.29 8.28 23.45
N GLY A 663 3.30 9.08 23.13
CA GLY A 663 4.08 9.86 24.10
C GLY A 663 5.12 9.07 24.89
N ASP A 664 5.79 9.76 25.83
CA ASP A 664 6.95 9.28 26.60
C ASP A 664 8.27 9.37 25.81
N TYR A 665 9.37 9.65 26.52
CA TYR A 665 10.73 9.93 26.00
C TYR A 665 10.93 11.19 25.14
N GLU A 666 9.87 11.94 24.79
CA GLU A 666 9.99 13.14 23.94
C GLU A 666 10.75 14.27 24.64
N ASP A 667 10.55 14.41 25.96
CA ASP A 667 11.22 15.41 26.80
C ASP A 667 12.70 15.12 27.01
N SER A 668 13.06 13.87 27.28
CA SER A 668 14.45 13.43 27.34
C SER A 668 15.14 13.53 26.00
N ASP A 669 14.49 13.18 24.89
CA ASP A 669 15.04 13.33 23.53
C ASP A 669 15.36 14.80 23.23
N LEU A 670 14.45 15.73 23.54
CA LEU A 670 14.70 17.16 23.40
C LEU A 670 15.89 17.61 24.26
N CYS A 671 15.97 17.19 25.53
CA CYS A 671 17.11 17.49 26.40
C CYS A 671 18.44 16.93 25.84
N LEU A 672 18.41 15.74 25.24
CA LEU A 672 19.57 15.09 24.64
C LEU A 672 20.01 15.80 23.34
N LYS A 673 19.07 16.28 22.53
CA LYS A 673 19.35 17.15 21.38
C LYS A 673 19.99 18.48 21.80
N ILE A 674 19.45 19.12 22.85
CA ILE A 674 20.02 20.35 23.44
C ILE A 674 21.43 20.09 23.96
N SER A 675 21.63 18.97 24.67
CA SER A 675 22.96 18.53 25.10
C SER A 675 23.90 18.28 23.92
N ALA A 676 23.42 17.69 22.82
CA ALA A 676 24.18 17.50 21.59
C ALA A 676 24.64 18.80 20.94
N ALA A 677 23.89 19.89 21.14
CA ALA A 677 24.27 21.25 20.77
C ALA A 677 25.20 21.94 21.81
N GLU A 678 25.84 21.17 22.69
CA GLU A 678 26.74 21.63 23.76
C GLU A 678 26.12 22.62 24.76
N ARG A 679 24.80 22.53 24.94
CA ARG A 679 24.06 23.29 25.95
C ARG A 679 23.75 22.41 27.15
N ARG A 680 23.55 23.05 28.31
CA ARG A 680 23.27 22.38 29.59
C ARG A 680 21.80 22.51 29.96
N ILE A 681 21.27 21.52 30.65
CA ILE A 681 19.92 21.54 31.21
C ILE A 681 20.01 21.90 32.69
N LEU A 682 19.22 22.87 33.13
CA LEU A 682 19.23 23.38 34.50
C LEU A 682 17.93 23.01 35.23
N TYR A 683 18.05 22.52 36.45
CA TYR A 683 16.94 22.40 37.38
C TYR A 683 16.92 23.61 38.31
N ALA A 684 15.79 24.32 38.38
CA ALA A 684 15.55 25.54 39.15
C ALA A 684 14.56 25.26 40.31
N PRO A 685 15.05 24.99 41.54
CA PRO A 685 14.21 24.59 42.67
C PRO A 685 13.38 25.73 43.32
N GLU A 686 13.73 26.98 43.05
CA GLU A 686 13.07 28.17 43.62
C GLU A 686 11.73 28.48 42.96
N VAL A 687 11.50 27.98 41.74
CA VAL A 687 10.21 28.06 41.08
C VAL A 687 9.53 26.69 41.19
N GLU A 688 8.41 26.70 41.90
CA GLU A 688 7.62 25.51 42.24
C GLU A 688 6.29 25.58 41.49
N LEU A 689 5.93 24.47 40.84
CA LEU A 689 4.64 24.31 40.18
C LEU A 689 3.98 23.02 40.69
N TYR A 690 2.66 23.03 40.83
CA TYR A 690 1.88 21.82 41.01
C TYR A 690 1.62 21.18 39.65
N HIS A 691 1.75 19.86 39.56
CA HIS A 691 1.35 19.07 38.39
C HIS A 691 0.30 18.05 38.84
N LEU A 692 -0.95 18.35 38.55
CA LEU A 692 -2.13 17.76 39.20
C LEU A 692 -2.59 16.46 38.54
N GLU A 693 -1.66 15.57 38.18
CA GLU A 693 -1.80 14.33 37.37
C GLU A 693 -3.00 13.41 37.76
N ARG A 694 -4.25 13.83 37.52
CA ARG A 694 -5.45 13.05 37.85
C ARG A 694 -6.20 12.65 36.60
N LYS A 695 -5.68 11.61 35.92
CA LYS A 695 -6.40 10.61 35.09
C LYS A 695 -5.46 9.71 34.26
N SER A 696 -4.18 10.06 34.14
CA SER A 696 -3.17 9.34 33.35
C SER A 696 -2.53 8.16 34.09
N MET A 697 -2.59 8.09 35.42
CA MET A 697 -1.90 7.04 36.19
C MET A 697 -2.50 5.63 36.04
N THR A 698 -3.83 5.48 35.95
CA THR A 698 -4.47 4.17 35.71
C THR A 698 -4.13 3.63 34.33
N LEU A 699 -3.97 4.51 33.34
CA LEU A 699 -3.48 4.18 32.00
C LEU A 699 -1.96 3.95 32.00
N SER A 700 -1.18 4.65 32.84
CA SER A 700 0.29 4.56 32.87
C SER A 700 0.79 3.17 33.30
N GLY A 701 0.11 2.48 34.22
CA GLY A 701 0.52 1.16 34.68
C GLY A 701 0.38 0.08 33.60
N GLU A 702 -0.66 0.17 32.77
CA GLU A 702 -0.86 -0.69 31.61
C GLU A 702 -0.03 -0.23 30.40
N TYR A 703 0.15 1.08 30.22
CA TYR A 703 0.94 1.71 29.16
C TYR A 703 2.46 1.46 29.29
N MET A 704 3.02 1.65 30.49
CA MET A 704 4.44 1.37 30.82
C MET A 704 4.77 -0.13 30.71
N LYS A 705 3.73 -0.98 30.69
CA LYS A 705 3.86 -2.41 30.39
C LYS A 705 3.56 -2.72 28.94
N GLY A 706 3.07 -1.76 28.14
CA GLY A 706 2.59 -1.94 26.78
C GLY A 706 3.69 -1.96 25.71
N VAL A 707 3.31 -2.36 24.49
CA VAL A 707 4.22 -2.40 23.34
C VAL A 707 4.67 -1.00 22.90
N ALA A 708 3.81 0.02 23.07
CA ALA A 708 4.13 1.41 22.75
C ALA A 708 5.35 1.91 23.54
N TRP A 709 5.34 1.72 24.86
CA TRP A 709 6.46 2.05 25.72
C TRP A 709 7.73 1.28 25.34
N GLN A 710 7.63 -0.03 25.09
CA GLN A 710 8.79 -0.83 24.68
C GLN A 710 9.39 -0.35 23.36
N TYR A 711 8.54 0.02 22.38
CA TYR A 711 8.95 0.62 21.13
C TYR A 711 9.65 1.96 21.34
N ASN A 712 9.07 2.88 22.13
CA ASN A 712 9.66 4.19 22.42
C ASN A 712 10.99 4.07 23.16
N CYS A 713 11.07 3.17 24.15
CA CYS A 713 12.30 2.87 24.87
C CYS A 713 13.40 2.34 23.94
N ALA A 714 13.07 1.42 23.02
CA ALA A 714 14.02 0.89 22.04
C ALA A 714 14.46 1.97 21.05
N LEU A 715 13.54 2.78 20.55
CA LEU A 715 13.83 3.91 19.66
C LEU A 715 14.74 4.94 20.34
N HIS A 716 14.43 5.35 21.57
CA HIS A 716 15.23 6.28 22.35
C HIS A 716 16.65 5.72 22.62
N ALA A 717 16.75 4.45 23.00
CA ALA A 717 18.04 3.79 23.20
C ALA A 717 18.85 3.71 21.89
N SER A 718 18.22 3.43 20.75
CA SER A 718 18.90 3.37 19.45
C SER A 718 19.48 4.72 19.02
N ARG A 719 18.84 5.83 19.40
CA ARG A 719 19.28 7.19 19.08
C ARG A 719 20.36 7.71 20.01
N TRP A 720 20.18 7.44 21.31
CA TRP A 720 20.92 8.18 22.35
C TRP A 720 21.70 7.29 23.30
N GLY A 721 21.68 5.97 23.14
CA GLY A 721 22.27 5.03 24.10
C GLY A 721 23.72 5.34 24.47
N ASP A 722 24.56 5.66 23.49
CA ASP A 722 25.97 6.01 23.70
C ASP A 722 26.13 7.36 24.40
N ARG A 723 25.31 8.35 24.01
CA ARG A 723 25.35 9.69 24.61
C ARG A 723 24.85 9.66 26.05
N ILE A 724 23.80 8.91 26.33
CA ILE A 724 23.29 8.67 27.69
C ILE A 724 24.39 8.02 28.53
N ALA A 725 25.06 6.99 28.01
CA ALA A 725 26.16 6.34 28.72
C ALA A 725 27.30 7.34 29.07
N ALA A 726 27.68 8.19 28.12
CA ALA A 726 28.69 9.23 28.33
C ALA A 726 28.26 10.26 29.39
N ILE A 727 27.04 10.79 29.28
CA ILE A 727 26.47 11.76 30.24
C ILE A 727 26.43 11.16 31.64
N MET A 728 25.89 9.95 31.79
CA MET A 728 25.76 9.31 33.10
C MET A 728 27.11 8.93 33.72
N SER A 729 28.10 8.56 32.90
CA SER A 729 29.48 8.33 33.36
C SER A 729 30.11 9.61 33.91
N ALA A 730 29.99 10.73 33.19
CA ALA A 730 30.47 12.03 33.65
C ALA A 730 29.76 12.49 34.92
N TYR A 731 28.42 12.38 34.95
CA TYR A 731 27.61 12.81 36.09
C TYR A 731 27.95 12.04 37.37
N ARG A 732 28.14 10.71 37.28
CA ARG A 732 28.57 9.87 38.42
C ARG A 732 29.97 10.23 38.93
N LYS A 733 30.90 10.59 38.04
CA LYS A 733 32.25 11.05 38.45
C LYS A 733 32.17 12.35 39.24
N THR A 734 31.38 13.32 38.78
CA THR A 734 31.16 14.60 39.48
C THR A 734 30.46 14.42 40.83
N ALA A 735 29.46 13.52 40.91
CA ALA A 735 28.78 13.19 42.16
C ALA A 735 29.75 12.58 43.20
N ARG A 736 30.62 11.65 42.77
CA ARG A 736 31.64 11.03 43.65
C ARG A 736 32.70 12.03 44.13
N THR A 737 33.04 13.04 43.33
CA THR A 737 33.99 14.09 43.76
C THR A 737 33.36 15.03 44.79
N ARG A 738 32.09 15.39 44.63
CA ARG A 738 31.35 16.19 45.63
C ARG A 738 31.20 15.45 46.96
N SER A 739 30.87 14.16 46.94
CA SER A 739 30.74 13.33 48.15
C SER A 739 32.06 13.06 48.88
N LYS A 740 33.22 13.32 48.26
CA LYS A 740 34.54 13.22 48.91
C LYS A 740 35.04 14.56 49.44
N ALA A 741 34.44 15.67 49.01
CA ALA A 741 34.81 17.03 49.38
C ALA A 741 33.89 17.62 50.47
N ALA A 742 32.72 17.02 50.67
CA ALA A 742 31.88 17.16 51.86
C ALA A 742 32.23 16.04 52.85
#